data_AF-K9PWV7-F1
#
_entry.id   AF-K9PWV7-F1
#
_cell.length_a   1.000
_cell.length_b   1.000
_cell.length_c   1.000
_cell.angle_alpha   90.00
_cell.angle_beta   90.00
_cell.angle_gamma   90.00
#
_symmetry.space_group_name_H-M   'P 1'
#
loop_
_entity.id
_entity.type
_entity.pdbx_description
1 polymer ?
#
loop_
_entity_poly.entity_id
_entity_poly.type
_entity_poly.pdbx_seq_one_letter_code
_entity_poly.pdbx_strand_id
1 'polypeptide(L)'
;MRHSSSSKRHLPTVEAKTVERFSMTAPQQTPNQPNAEDEESGGNKVGEIIEMVQRRALIIMGVAIVMIGNSAIKLSKVPTTYRGNFQLLVEPVNAELASLSNPGATSSALDYDTQLAILRSPALLLPIIEDLRETYPSLGFGRLLGGLEIEQLGKTKIIEVSFASTNQALTRAVLDDLSTSYLEYSKEKRQTFLQQGLRFVDEQRRITQEKVDELQKQLQEFRQKNGFARPEDRSNQLTAQLGSLEAERLEIEQELAILEVSLRNIQTEEGIQALLINDGAYQDIRAQIREVDTQLGLERTRFQEGNSVIQALKQRRDTLLPVLQQQVNATVEAKLAEGSAQIRLYNTRLQNIDAARTRISEEIQNLSALIREYNNIERQLGIAVGSLTNFLQSRQALQIEAAQSEIPWELVREPSAFAQPNDFMKALQNKIVVGIVAGLAVAFALDKLDGSFHTISALQRKVKPPILGVLPFNQQVFLSQENSGKAKKRKRKFLNRVKQLMIRLSQRFSSSASKLAIALFEEYDGTVEFFESLRVIHTNIMPLIEERNYKTFVVSAATVGDGKTTVAINWADTAAVMGQKVLLIDANFRKPEIPEFLNLDNDAGLVDLLREPTQDITSYVKKVFEDRELFVLSPGKSEDEIAKLLNNERLDSVMAKLEQEFDLIILDIPSMLGLADATLFSRNTDALILVTSLHKTRQTILQETLDELENKQIPVLGLVVNRQKGAAPVLRATLSQSSNTNYFPDLENNSDIPPTIEQSLASLEVEDSENLEGVPDYEHGIGEHTNDDGEVLQQLPVAENNEKEESII
;
A
#
# COMPACT_ATOMS: atom_id res chain seq x y z
N MET A 1 18.21 33.08 -63.35
CA MET A 1 17.74 34.49 -63.41
C MET A 1 18.20 35.13 -62.11
N ARG A 2 19.16 36.06 -61.99
CA ARG A 2 19.80 37.05 -62.90
C ARG A 2 19.03 38.41 -62.98
N HIS A 3 19.73 39.50 -62.63
CA HIS A 3 19.31 40.92 -62.63
C HIS A 3 18.29 41.32 -61.54
N SER A 4 18.23 42.55 -61.01
CA SER A 4 19.04 43.81 -61.15
C SER A 4 18.78 44.69 -59.91
N SER A 5 19.77 45.17 -59.14
CA SER A 5 20.78 46.21 -59.42
C SER A 5 20.23 47.64 -59.54
N SER A 6 20.31 48.39 -58.44
CA SER A 6 20.32 49.86 -58.44
C SER A 6 21.25 50.39 -57.34
N SER A 7 21.48 51.69 -57.29
CA SER A 7 22.85 52.19 -57.14
C SER A 7 23.00 53.63 -56.63
N LYS A 8 24.21 53.95 -56.14
CA LYS A 8 24.72 55.27 -55.69
C LYS A 8 24.16 55.71 -54.31
N ARG A 9 24.89 56.47 -53.47
CA ARG A 9 26.15 57.22 -53.71
C ARG A 9 27.03 57.27 -52.43
N HIS A 10 28.36 57.35 -52.56
CA HIS A 10 29.31 57.59 -51.46
C HIS A 10 29.45 59.08 -51.09
N LEU A 11 29.88 59.37 -49.85
CA LEU A 11 31.00 60.25 -49.39
C LEU A 11 30.92 60.43 -47.84
N PRO A 12 31.97 60.87 -47.12
CA PRO A 12 33.10 60.04 -46.71
C PRO A 12 33.35 59.97 -45.19
N THR A 13 34.42 59.29 -44.79
CA THR A 13 34.89 58.98 -43.43
C THR A 13 35.24 60.20 -42.56
N VAL A 14 35.02 60.07 -41.25
CA VAL A 14 35.87 60.68 -40.20
C VAL A 14 36.12 59.62 -39.12
N GLU A 15 37.37 59.47 -38.67
CA GLU A 15 37.76 58.56 -37.58
C GLU A 15 37.67 59.25 -36.22
N ALA A 16 37.19 58.56 -35.18
CA ALA A 16 37.41 58.95 -33.79
C ALA A 16 37.35 57.76 -32.82
N LYS A 17 38.49 57.44 -32.22
CA LYS A 17 38.71 56.71 -30.94
C LYS A 17 37.70 55.61 -30.54
N THR A 18 38.15 54.37 -30.72
CA THR A 18 37.82 53.27 -29.79
C THR A 18 38.07 53.69 -28.34
N VAL A 19 37.11 53.44 -27.45
CA VAL A 19 37.29 53.48 -25.99
C VAL A 19 37.32 52.04 -25.47
N GLU A 20 38.30 51.71 -24.65
CA GLU A 20 38.48 50.35 -24.14
C GLU A 20 37.39 49.96 -23.14
N ARG A 21 36.76 48.79 -23.34
CA ARG A 21 35.87 48.19 -22.36
C ARG A 21 36.69 47.45 -21.31
N PHE A 22 36.84 48.03 -20.12
CA PHE A 22 37.39 47.32 -18.97
C PHE A 22 36.30 46.55 -18.22
N SER A 23 36.36 45.22 -18.33
CA SER A 23 35.65 44.28 -17.45
C SER A 23 36.41 44.11 -16.15
N MET A 24 35.75 44.27 -14.99
CA MET A 24 36.33 43.86 -13.71
C MET A 24 36.52 42.34 -13.67
N THR A 25 37.75 41.88 -13.45
CA THR A 25 38.09 40.47 -13.26
C THR A 25 37.67 39.97 -11.89
N ALA A 26 36.87 38.90 -11.85
CA ALA A 26 36.59 38.15 -10.62
C ALA A 26 37.82 37.28 -10.22
N PRO A 27 37.97 36.92 -8.92
CA PRO A 27 39.05 36.04 -8.47
C PRO A 27 38.95 34.63 -9.06
N GLN A 28 40.09 34.02 -9.39
CA GLN A 28 40.16 32.63 -9.85
C GLN A 28 40.04 31.64 -8.68
N GLN A 29 39.34 30.53 -8.92
CA GLN A 29 39.55 29.27 -8.19
C GLN A 29 39.79 28.14 -9.19
N THR A 30 40.58 27.15 -8.76
CA THR A 30 41.12 26.07 -9.60
C THR A 30 40.14 24.91 -9.81
N PRO A 31 40.34 24.07 -10.84
CA PRO A 31 39.26 23.25 -11.40
C PRO A 31 39.06 21.91 -10.68
N ASN A 32 37.80 21.46 -10.66
CA ASN A 32 37.43 20.05 -10.65
C ASN A 32 36.04 19.88 -11.27
N GLN A 33 35.99 19.26 -12.46
CA GLN A 33 34.76 18.82 -13.12
C GLN A 33 34.82 17.31 -13.37
N PRO A 34 33.84 16.53 -12.91
CA PRO A 34 33.23 15.50 -13.73
C PRO A 34 32.18 16.15 -14.66
N ASN A 35 32.01 15.61 -15.87
CA ASN A 35 31.00 16.10 -16.80
C ASN A 35 29.58 15.75 -16.32
N ALA A 36 28.63 16.65 -16.54
CA ALA A 36 27.19 16.39 -16.52
C ALA A 36 26.55 17.15 -17.69
N GLU A 37 25.53 16.55 -18.30
CA GLU A 37 24.91 17.00 -19.55
C GLU A 37 23.73 17.98 -19.29
N ASP A 38 23.08 18.43 -20.36
CA ASP A 38 22.11 19.54 -20.38
C ASP A 38 20.93 19.42 -19.37
N GLU A 39 20.99 20.16 -18.25
CA GLU A 39 19.80 20.49 -17.44
C GLU A 39 19.34 21.93 -17.70
N GLU A 40 18.15 22.10 -18.30
CA GLU A 40 17.47 23.39 -18.35
C GLU A 40 17.16 23.92 -16.94
N SER A 41 17.38 25.22 -16.72
CA SER A 41 17.25 25.87 -15.40
C SER A 41 15.86 25.70 -14.75
N GLY A 42 15.73 24.67 -13.92
CA GLY A 42 14.57 24.41 -13.05
C GLY A 42 14.58 25.21 -11.74
N GLY A 43 15.67 25.93 -11.46
CA GLY A 43 15.94 26.58 -10.18
C GLY A 43 14.85 27.56 -9.72
N ASN A 44 14.38 27.37 -8.48
CA ASN A 44 13.57 28.32 -7.70
C ASN A 44 12.14 28.67 -8.19
N LYS A 45 11.57 27.95 -9.16
CA LYS A 45 10.12 28.06 -9.49
C LYS A 45 9.21 27.89 -8.26
N VAL A 46 9.62 27.05 -7.30
CA VAL A 46 8.91 26.84 -6.02
C VAL A 46 8.92 28.10 -5.13
N GLY A 47 10.03 28.85 -5.10
CA GLY A 47 10.14 30.08 -4.31
C GLY A 47 9.21 31.18 -4.85
N GLU A 48 9.16 31.35 -6.18
CA GLU A 48 8.26 32.32 -6.82
C GLU A 48 6.78 32.02 -6.52
N ILE A 49 6.39 30.74 -6.47
CA ILE A 49 5.04 30.30 -6.08
C ILE A 49 4.77 30.63 -4.60
N ILE A 50 5.72 30.39 -3.69
CA ILE A 50 5.56 30.71 -2.25
C ILE A 50 5.37 32.21 -2.04
N GLU A 51 6.18 33.06 -2.68
CA GLU A 51 6.00 34.51 -2.61
C GLU A 51 4.66 34.95 -3.21
N MET A 52 4.25 34.39 -4.35
CA MET A 52 2.95 34.68 -4.99
C MET A 52 1.78 34.36 -4.04
N VAL A 53 1.84 33.20 -3.36
CA VAL A 53 0.84 32.80 -2.37
C VAL A 53 0.79 33.78 -1.21
N GLN A 54 1.94 34.26 -0.70
CA GLN A 54 1.97 35.31 0.33
C GLN A 54 1.37 36.63 -0.18
N ARG A 55 1.79 37.11 -1.36
CA ARG A 55 1.29 38.36 -1.98
C ARG A 55 -0.21 38.36 -2.23
N ARG A 56 -0.77 37.21 -2.62
CA ARG A 56 -2.19 37.08 -3.04
C ARG A 56 -3.06 36.28 -2.06
N ALA A 57 -2.57 36.00 -0.84
CA ALA A 57 -3.25 35.18 0.17
C ALA A 57 -4.72 35.57 0.42
N LEU A 58 -5.02 36.86 0.49
CA LEU A 58 -6.38 37.37 0.68
C LEU A 58 -7.32 37.06 -0.49
N ILE A 59 -6.79 36.96 -1.72
CA ILE A 59 -7.56 36.59 -2.92
C ILE A 59 -7.79 35.08 -2.92
N ILE A 60 -6.76 34.28 -2.61
CA ILE A 60 -6.86 32.82 -2.50
C ILE A 60 -7.91 32.45 -1.44
N MET A 61 -7.84 33.05 -0.25
CA MET A 61 -8.87 32.86 0.80
C MET A 61 -10.24 33.38 0.38
N GLY A 62 -10.34 34.53 -0.29
CA GLY A 62 -11.61 35.07 -0.77
C GLY A 62 -12.33 34.13 -1.75
N VAL A 63 -11.60 33.61 -2.75
CA VAL A 63 -12.12 32.62 -3.72
C VAL A 63 -12.50 31.31 -3.02
N ALA A 64 -11.66 30.81 -2.12
CA ALA A 64 -11.94 29.61 -1.34
C ALA A 64 -13.19 29.76 -0.48
N ILE A 65 -13.35 30.87 0.27
CA ILE A 65 -14.51 31.15 1.12
C ILE A 65 -15.80 31.22 0.29
N VAL A 66 -15.79 31.84 -0.89
CA VAL A 66 -16.96 31.91 -1.77
C VAL A 66 -17.33 30.53 -2.32
N MET A 67 -16.35 29.72 -2.75
CA MET A 67 -16.56 28.35 -3.23
C MET A 67 -17.07 27.41 -2.13
N ILE A 68 -16.48 27.51 -0.93
CA ILE A 68 -16.88 26.74 0.25
C ILE A 68 -18.29 27.14 0.70
N GLY A 69 -18.60 28.43 0.78
CA GLY A 69 -19.93 28.93 1.16
C GLY A 69 -21.03 28.51 0.18
N ASN A 70 -20.81 28.63 -1.13
CA ASN A 70 -21.74 28.17 -2.16
C ASN A 70 -21.93 26.63 -2.09
N SER A 71 -20.85 25.88 -1.87
CA SER A 71 -20.91 24.42 -1.66
C SER A 71 -21.70 24.05 -0.41
N ALA A 72 -21.48 24.74 0.71
CA ALA A 72 -22.20 24.51 1.97
C ALA A 72 -23.70 24.84 1.84
N ILE A 73 -24.07 25.92 1.16
CA ILE A 73 -25.48 26.31 0.90
C ILE A 73 -26.20 25.31 -0.03
N LYS A 74 -25.48 24.59 -0.89
CA LYS A 74 -26.03 23.47 -1.66
C LYS A 74 -26.12 22.19 -0.82
N LEU A 75 -25.07 21.89 -0.05
CA LEU A 75 -25.00 20.67 0.76
C LEU A 75 -26.02 20.68 1.92
N SER A 76 -26.29 21.85 2.51
CA SER A 76 -27.34 22.05 3.53
C SER A 76 -28.77 21.97 2.97
N LYS A 77 -28.93 21.70 1.67
CA LYS A 77 -30.23 21.44 1.00
C LYS A 77 -30.34 20.00 0.50
N VAL A 78 -29.32 19.17 0.70
CA VAL A 78 -29.41 17.72 0.50
C VAL A 78 -30.17 17.16 1.71
N PRO A 79 -31.29 16.44 1.53
CA PRO A 79 -32.02 15.84 2.64
C PRO A 79 -31.17 14.81 3.38
N THR A 80 -31.45 14.58 4.65
CA THR A 80 -30.80 13.51 5.43
C THR A 80 -31.19 12.15 4.87
N THR A 81 -30.20 11.37 4.44
CA THR A 81 -30.41 9.96 4.07
C THR A 81 -30.47 9.12 5.34
N TYR A 82 -31.60 8.44 5.55
CA TYR A 82 -31.70 7.39 6.55
C TYR A 82 -31.09 6.12 5.97
N ARG A 83 -30.26 5.44 6.74
CA ARG A 83 -29.69 4.14 6.38
C ARG A 83 -29.97 3.18 7.52
N GLY A 84 -30.40 1.98 7.16
CA GLY A 84 -30.56 0.89 8.10
C GLY A 84 -29.84 -0.37 7.64
N ASN A 85 -29.65 -1.30 8.58
CA ASN A 85 -29.16 -2.64 8.28
C ASN A 85 -29.80 -3.70 9.18
N PHE A 86 -29.71 -4.95 8.72
CA PHE A 86 -29.87 -6.17 9.50
C PHE A 86 -28.77 -7.16 9.10
N GLN A 87 -28.52 -8.18 9.93
CA GLN A 87 -27.45 -9.15 9.71
C GLN A 87 -28.02 -10.57 9.76
N LEU A 88 -27.74 -11.37 8.72
CA LEU A 88 -28.14 -12.77 8.60
C LEU A 88 -26.93 -13.68 8.73
N LEU A 89 -26.98 -14.67 9.62
CA LEU A 89 -26.12 -15.85 9.58
C LEU A 89 -26.64 -16.79 8.47
N VAL A 90 -25.76 -17.25 7.59
CA VAL A 90 -26.15 -18.02 6.38
C VAL A 90 -25.41 -19.36 6.30
N GLU A 91 -26.17 -20.45 6.49
CA GLU A 91 -25.73 -21.84 6.30
C GLU A 91 -25.89 -22.34 4.84
N PRO A 92 -25.04 -23.27 4.37
CA PRO A 92 -25.15 -23.87 3.05
C PRO A 92 -26.20 -25.01 3.01
N VAL A 93 -27.43 -24.68 2.60
CA VAL A 93 -28.56 -25.63 2.43
C VAL A 93 -28.19 -26.89 1.61
N ASN A 94 -27.21 -26.81 0.70
CA ASN A 94 -26.90 -27.88 -0.24
C ASN A 94 -25.78 -28.86 0.20
N ALA A 95 -25.15 -28.65 1.36
CA ALA A 95 -23.85 -29.28 1.67
C ALA A 95 -23.88 -30.82 1.74
N GLU A 96 -24.92 -31.42 2.32
CA GLU A 96 -24.94 -32.87 2.58
C GLU A 96 -25.32 -33.71 1.36
N LEU A 97 -26.21 -33.22 0.47
CA LEU A 97 -26.55 -33.96 -0.76
C LEU A 97 -25.36 -34.04 -1.74
N ALA A 98 -24.39 -33.11 -1.63
CA ALA A 98 -23.14 -33.16 -2.38
C ALA A 98 -22.20 -34.29 -1.89
N SER A 99 -22.10 -34.52 -0.57
CA SER A 99 -21.29 -35.63 -0.04
C SER A 99 -21.94 -36.99 -0.28
N LEU A 100 -23.28 -37.06 -0.25
CA LEU A 100 -24.06 -38.27 -0.62
C LEU A 100 -23.91 -38.68 -2.09
N SER A 101 -23.60 -37.74 -2.99
CA SER A 101 -23.47 -38.02 -4.43
C SER A 101 -22.02 -38.28 -4.87
N ASN A 102 -21.01 -37.87 -4.10
CA ASN A 102 -19.61 -38.21 -4.36
C ASN A 102 -18.76 -38.22 -3.06
N PRO A 103 -18.58 -39.38 -2.39
CA PRO A 103 -17.79 -39.50 -1.16
C PRO A 103 -16.28 -39.37 -1.45
N GLY A 104 -15.82 -38.12 -1.52
CA GLY A 104 -14.48 -37.74 -1.96
C GLY A 104 -14.42 -36.36 -2.62
N ALA A 105 -15.58 -35.80 -3.01
CA ALA A 105 -15.66 -34.38 -3.31
C ALA A 105 -15.50 -33.57 -2.03
N THR A 106 -14.41 -32.81 -1.92
CA THR A 106 -14.33 -31.69 -0.97
C THR A 106 -15.52 -30.77 -1.22
N SER A 107 -16.31 -30.46 -0.20
CA SER A 107 -17.43 -29.53 -0.30
C SER A 107 -16.91 -28.19 -0.82
N SER A 108 -17.26 -27.86 -2.07
CA SER A 108 -16.82 -26.63 -2.73
C SER A 108 -17.14 -25.44 -1.83
N ALA A 109 -16.13 -24.62 -1.55
CA ALA A 109 -16.24 -23.49 -0.62
C ALA A 109 -17.47 -22.65 -0.97
N LEU A 110 -18.23 -22.25 0.06
CA LEU A 110 -19.52 -21.55 -0.07
C LEU A 110 -19.47 -20.48 -1.16
N ASP A 111 -20.25 -20.68 -2.22
CA ASP A 111 -20.45 -19.71 -3.29
C ASP A 111 -21.38 -18.59 -2.81
N TYR A 112 -20.81 -17.72 -1.97
CA TYR A 112 -21.48 -16.52 -1.47
C TYR A 112 -21.80 -15.55 -2.59
N ASP A 113 -21.05 -15.52 -3.70
CA ASP A 113 -21.34 -14.67 -4.86
C ASP A 113 -22.68 -15.08 -5.51
N THR A 114 -22.92 -16.38 -5.70
CA THR A 114 -24.23 -16.90 -6.14
C THR A 114 -25.34 -16.60 -5.14
N GLN A 115 -25.09 -16.73 -3.83
CA GLN A 115 -26.10 -16.38 -2.80
C GLN A 115 -26.46 -14.89 -2.82
N LEU A 116 -25.46 -14.01 -2.91
CA LEU A 116 -25.63 -12.55 -3.01
C LEU A 116 -26.38 -12.16 -4.30
N ALA A 117 -26.12 -12.86 -5.42
CA ALA A 117 -26.86 -12.67 -6.66
C ALA A 117 -28.34 -13.10 -6.55
N ILE A 118 -28.62 -14.20 -5.82
CA ILE A 118 -29.98 -14.66 -5.54
C ILE A 118 -30.75 -13.65 -4.66
N LEU A 119 -30.13 -13.14 -3.59
CA LEU A 119 -30.74 -12.14 -2.69
C LEU A 119 -31.11 -10.84 -3.43
N ARG A 120 -30.34 -10.46 -4.46
CA ARG A 120 -30.59 -9.29 -5.33
C ARG A 120 -31.55 -9.60 -6.50
N SER A 121 -32.08 -10.82 -6.61
CA SER A 121 -32.88 -11.24 -7.77
C SER A 121 -34.31 -10.66 -7.78
N PRO A 122 -34.93 -10.42 -8.96
CA PRO A 122 -36.31 -9.97 -9.05
C PRO A 122 -37.32 -10.89 -8.35
N ALA A 123 -37.04 -12.19 -8.25
CA ALA A 123 -37.94 -13.16 -7.63
C ALA A 123 -38.17 -12.91 -6.13
N LEU A 124 -37.19 -12.33 -5.42
CA LEU A 124 -37.32 -11.96 -4.00
C LEU A 124 -37.71 -10.49 -3.81
N LEU A 125 -37.23 -9.61 -4.69
CA LEU A 125 -37.45 -8.17 -4.53
C LEU A 125 -38.80 -7.69 -5.08
N LEU A 126 -39.44 -8.39 -6.02
CA LEU A 126 -40.73 -7.97 -6.58
C LEU A 126 -41.91 -8.11 -5.59
N PRO A 127 -42.09 -9.22 -4.84
CA PRO A 127 -43.17 -9.33 -3.85
C PRO A 127 -43.16 -8.18 -2.83
N ILE A 128 -41.98 -7.86 -2.27
CA ILE A 128 -41.77 -6.76 -1.33
C ILE A 128 -42.19 -5.40 -1.92
N ILE A 129 -42.01 -5.20 -3.24
CA ILE A 129 -42.43 -3.98 -3.94
C ILE A 129 -43.95 -3.94 -4.13
N GLU A 130 -44.60 -5.09 -4.27
CA GLU A 130 -46.07 -5.21 -4.38
C GLU A 130 -46.74 -5.02 -3.01
N ASP A 131 -46.24 -5.65 -1.95
CA ASP A 131 -46.72 -5.50 -0.57
C ASP A 131 -46.59 -4.04 -0.08
N LEU A 132 -45.44 -3.40 -0.30
CA LEU A 132 -45.22 -2.00 0.07
C LEU A 132 -45.85 -0.98 -0.89
N ARG A 133 -46.50 -1.41 -1.98
CA ARG A 133 -46.97 -0.53 -3.05
C ARG A 133 -48.07 0.44 -2.61
N GLU A 134 -48.98 -0.02 -1.75
CA GLU A 134 -50.11 0.80 -1.27
C GLU A 134 -49.62 1.94 -0.38
N THR A 135 -48.67 1.66 0.52
CA THR A 135 -48.09 2.65 1.44
C THR A 135 -47.06 3.54 0.74
N TYR A 136 -46.31 3.00 -0.22
CA TYR A 136 -45.18 3.68 -0.86
C TYR A 136 -45.22 3.58 -2.40
N PRO A 137 -46.21 4.18 -3.09
CA PRO A 137 -46.41 4.06 -4.54
C PRO A 137 -45.31 4.69 -5.42
N SER A 138 -44.23 5.21 -4.82
CA SER A 138 -43.01 5.65 -5.53
C SER A 138 -41.80 4.74 -5.29
N LEU A 139 -41.99 3.63 -4.58
CA LEU A 139 -41.07 2.49 -4.56
C LEU A 139 -41.25 1.67 -5.85
N GLY A 140 -40.16 1.14 -6.37
CA GLY A 140 -40.14 0.35 -7.60
C GLY A 140 -38.75 -0.24 -7.81
N PHE A 141 -38.62 -1.27 -8.64
CA PHE A 141 -37.45 -2.16 -8.65
C PHE A 141 -36.09 -1.43 -8.72
N GLY A 142 -35.91 -0.51 -9.69
CA GLY A 142 -34.66 0.25 -9.81
C GLY A 142 -34.38 1.21 -8.64
N ARG A 143 -35.40 1.61 -7.87
CA ARG A 143 -35.26 2.47 -6.69
C ARG A 143 -34.97 1.67 -5.42
N LEU A 144 -35.54 0.47 -5.31
CA LEU A 144 -35.20 -0.47 -4.24
C LEU A 144 -33.76 -0.95 -4.44
N LEU A 145 -33.44 -1.51 -5.62
CA LEU A 145 -32.09 -2.00 -5.94
C LEU A 145 -31.03 -0.89 -5.88
N GLY A 146 -31.36 0.32 -6.33
CA GLY A 146 -30.45 1.47 -6.25
C GLY A 146 -30.22 2.05 -4.85
N GLY A 147 -30.95 1.57 -3.83
CA GLY A 147 -30.72 1.90 -2.43
C GLY A 147 -30.31 0.70 -1.57
N LEU A 148 -30.22 -0.51 -2.14
CA LEU A 148 -29.99 -1.79 -1.47
C LEU A 148 -28.54 -2.24 -1.66
N GLU A 149 -27.84 -2.45 -0.55
CA GLU A 149 -26.43 -2.86 -0.50
C GLU A 149 -26.31 -4.09 0.40
N ILE A 150 -25.92 -5.22 -0.20
CA ILE A 150 -25.84 -6.54 0.46
C ILE A 150 -24.41 -7.05 0.33
N GLU A 151 -23.72 -7.25 1.44
CA GLU A 151 -22.30 -7.62 1.47
C GLU A 151 -21.98 -8.69 2.52
N GLN A 152 -20.93 -9.49 2.29
CA GLN A 152 -20.42 -10.44 3.28
C GLN A 152 -19.50 -9.71 4.27
N LEU A 153 -19.70 -9.94 5.58
CA LEU A 153 -18.85 -9.36 6.62
C LEU A 153 -17.52 -10.11 6.70
N GLY A 154 -16.58 -9.73 5.83
CA GLY A 154 -15.24 -10.32 5.74
C GLY A 154 -15.29 -11.77 5.26
N LYS A 155 -14.67 -12.69 6.01
CA LYS A 155 -14.70 -14.15 5.74
C LYS A 155 -15.60 -14.92 6.71
N THR A 156 -16.71 -14.31 7.14
CA THR A 156 -17.66 -14.93 8.07
C THR A 156 -18.88 -15.51 7.33
N LYS A 157 -19.68 -16.33 8.02
CA LYS A 157 -20.99 -16.76 7.54
C LYS A 157 -22.06 -15.65 7.54
N ILE A 158 -21.71 -14.40 7.87
CA ILE A 158 -22.68 -13.32 8.07
C ILE A 158 -22.77 -12.42 6.84
N ILE A 159 -23.99 -12.25 6.33
CA ILE A 159 -24.34 -11.27 5.31
C ILE A 159 -24.98 -10.06 6.00
N GLU A 160 -24.47 -8.86 5.75
CA GLU A 160 -25.16 -7.62 6.10
C GLU A 160 -26.02 -7.15 4.93
N VAL A 161 -27.31 -6.96 5.21
CA VAL A 161 -28.28 -6.38 4.27
C VAL A 161 -28.55 -4.96 4.76
N SER A 162 -28.35 -3.97 3.88
CA SER A 162 -28.54 -2.57 4.23
C SER A 162 -29.28 -1.80 3.15
N PHE A 163 -30.08 -0.81 3.57
CA PHE A 163 -30.93 -0.03 2.68
C PHE A 163 -30.89 1.45 3.06
N ALA A 164 -30.85 2.33 2.07
CA ALA A 164 -30.77 3.78 2.24
C ALA A 164 -31.87 4.53 1.48
N SER A 165 -32.56 5.45 2.16
CA SER A 165 -33.64 6.25 1.57
C SER A 165 -33.83 7.61 2.27
N THR A 166 -34.55 8.52 1.63
CA THR A 166 -34.86 9.86 2.18
C THR A 166 -36.03 9.85 3.18
N ASN A 167 -36.59 8.68 3.51
CA ASN A 167 -37.68 8.51 4.46
C ASN A 167 -37.35 7.36 5.42
N GLN A 168 -37.30 7.63 6.72
CA GLN A 168 -36.98 6.65 7.76
C GLN A 168 -38.01 5.51 7.83
N ALA A 169 -39.30 5.81 7.69
CA ALA A 169 -40.37 4.80 7.76
C ALA A 169 -40.30 3.83 6.58
N LEU A 170 -40.04 4.33 5.37
CA LEU A 170 -39.77 3.51 4.19
C LEU A 170 -38.47 2.70 4.36
N THR A 171 -37.43 3.31 4.95
CA THR A 171 -36.15 2.62 5.20
C THR A 171 -36.33 1.44 6.13
N ARG A 172 -37.11 1.62 7.20
CA ARG A 172 -37.45 0.56 8.15
C ARG A 172 -38.32 -0.52 7.50
N ALA A 173 -39.45 -0.15 6.89
CA ALA A 173 -40.39 -1.11 6.32
C ALA A 173 -39.74 -2.03 5.27
N VAL A 174 -38.91 -1.48 4.38
CA VAL A 174 -38.16 -2.28 3.39
C VAL A 174 -37.21 -3.27 4.06
N LEU A 175 -36.60 -2.94 5.20
CA LEU A 175 -35.69 -3.85 5.92
C LEU A 175 -36.45 -4.88 6.77
N ASP A 176 -37.56 -4.50 7.41
CA ASP A 176 -38.45 -5.43 8.11
C ASP A 176 -38.96 -6.51 7.12
N ASP A 177 -39.47 -6.11 5.95
CA ASP A 177 -39.98 -7.01 4.91
C ASP A 177 -38.88 -7.84 4.22
N LEU A 178 -37.72 -7.24 3.89
CA LEU A 178 -36.56 -7.97 3.35
C LEU A 178 -36.11 -9.07 4.31
N SER A 179 -36.02 -8.78 5.62
CA SER A 179 -35.60 -9.78 6.59
C SER A 179 -36.58 -10.94 6.67
N THR A 180 -37.88 -10.65 6.70
CA THR A 180 -38.94 -11.67 6.74
C THR A 180 -38.98 -12.52 5.46
N SER A 181 -38.89 -11.87 4.29
CA SER A 181 -38.89 -12.53 2.98
C SER A 181 -37.67 -13.44 2.79
N TYR A 182 -36.47 -12.99 3.19
CA TYR A 182 -35.25 -13.78 3.12
C TYR A 182 -35.29 -14.99 4.08
N LEU A 183 -35.79 -14.83 5.31
CA LEU A 183 -35.96 -15.94 6.24
C LEU A 183 -36.94 -16.99 5.70
N GLU A 184 -38.11 -16.57 5.19
CA GLU A 184 -39.11 -17.50 4.65
C GLU A 184 -38.63 -18.19 3.36
N TYR A 185 -37.89 -17.49 2.49
CA TYR A 185 -37.23 -18.10 1.32
C TYR A 185 -36.25 -19.20 1.73
N SER A 186 -35.40 -18.95 2.75
CA SER A 186 -34.44 -19.93 3.24
C SER A 186 -35.11 -21.22 3.72
N LYS A 187 -36.26 -21.06 4.40
CA LYS A 187 -37.13 -22.11 4.93
C LYS A 187 -37.84 -22.88 3.81
N GLU A 188 -38.42 -22.19 2.82
CA GLU A 188 -39.04 -22.80 1.64
C GLU A 188 -38.03 -23.63 0.83
N LYS A 189 -36.80 -23.12 0.64
CA LYS A 189 -35.74 -23.85 -0.07
C LYS A 189 -35.18 -25.02 0.73
N ARG A 190 -34.98 -24.90 2.06
CA ARG A 190 -34.63 -26.06 2.90
C ARG A 190 -35.71 -27.15 2.83
N GLN A 191 -36.98 -26.79 3.00
CA GLN A 191 -38.09 -27.76 2.90
C GLN A 191 -38.16 -28.42 1.52
N THR A 192 -37.99 -27.65 0.45
CA THR A 192 -37.96 -28.17 -0.93
C THR A 192 -36.79 -29.12 -1.14
N PHE A 193 -35.59 -28.75 -0.68
CA PHE A 193 -34.36 -29.54 -0.78
C PHE A 193 -34.48 -30.85 0.00
N LEU A 194 -34.96 -30.81 1.25
CA LEU A 194 -35.16 -32.00 2.08
C LEU A 194 -36.21 -32.94 1.48
N GLN A 195 -37.31 -32.41 0.94
CA GLN A 195 -38.30 -33.23 0.22
C GLN A 195 -37.72 -33.88 -1.06
N GLN A 196 -36.86 -33.18 -1.79
CA GLN A 196 -36.20 -33.72 -2.99
C GLN A 196 -35.15 -34.78 -2.63
N GLY A 197 -34.32 -34.53 -1.61
CA GLY A 197 -33.33 -35.48 -1.09
C GLY A 197 -34.00 -36.75 -0.54
N LEU A 198 -35.05 -36.61 0.28
CA LEU A 198 -35.82 -37.75 0.77
C LEU A 198 -36.44 -38.56 -0.38
N ARG A 199 -37.07 -37.92 -1.38
CA ARG A 199 -37.60 -38.63 -2.56
C ARG A 199 -36.53 -39.37 -3.35
N PHE A 200 -35.37 -38.75 -3.55
CA PHE A 200 -34.23 -39.39 -4.23
C PHE A 200 -33.74 -40.62 -3.46
N VAL A 201 -33.52 -40.49 -2.16
CA VAL A 201 -33.06 -41.59 -1.30
C VAL A 201 -34.11 -42.70 -1.14
N ASP A 202 -35.40 -42.36 -1.03
CA ASP A 202 -36.49 -43.36 -0.99
C ASP A 202 -36.54 -44.21 -2.27
N GLU A 203 -36.39 -43.60 -3.45
CA GLU A 203 -36.40 -44.30 -4.74
C GLU A 203 -35.11 -45.09 -5.00
N GLN A 204 -33.94 -44.52 -4.70
CA GLN A 204 -32.66 -45.27 -4.81
C GLN A 204 -32.61 -46.44 -3.82
N ARG A 205 -33.16 -46.29 -2.60
CA ARG A 205 -33.32 -47.42 -1.68
C ARG A 205 -34.24 -48.50 -2.27
N ARG A 206 -35.38 -48.14 -2.89
CA ARG A 206 -36.29 -49.11 -3.51
C ARG A 206 -35.58 -49.94 -4.59
N ILE A 207 -34.90 -49.28 -5.52
CA ILE A 207 -34.13 -49.93 -6.60
C ILE A 207 -33.00 -50.81 -6.02
N THR A 208 -32.34 -50.35 -4.96
CA THR A 208 -31.28 -51.12 -4.29
C THR A 208 -31.84 -52.34 -3.54
N GLN A 209 -33.01 -52.23 -2.90
CA GLN A 209 -33.69 -53.35 -2.24
C GLN A 209 -34.09 -54.41 -3.25
N GLU A 210 -34.73 -54.04 -4.36
CA GLU A 210 -35.11 -54.95 -5.45
C GLU A 210 -33.89 -55.74 -5.96
N LYS A 211 -32.72 -55.08 -6.07
CA LYS A 211 -31.45 -55.73 -6.43
C LYS A 211 -30.85 -56.61 -5.32
N VAL A 212 -31.00 -56.25 -4.04
CA VAL A 212 -30.61 -57.12 -2.91
C VAL A 212 -31.45 -58.40 -2.94
N ASP A 213 -32.77 -58.28 -3.11
CA ASP A 213 -33.70 -59.40 -3.14
C ASP A 213 -33.41 -60.32 -4.34
N GLU A 214 -33.11 -59.75 -5.51
CA GLU A 214 -32.68 -60.51 -6.70
C GLU A 214 -31.36 -61.27 -6.44
N LEU A 215 -30.34 -60.61 -5.89
CA LEU A 215 -29.04 -61.24 -5.62
C LEU A 215 -29.12 -62.31 -4.53
N GLN A 216 -29.95 -62.13 -3.50
CA GLN A 216 -30.25 -63.16 -2.50
C GLN A 216 -30.92 -64.38 -3.16
N LYS A 217 -31.89 -64.15 -4.04
CA LYS A 217 -32.55 -65.22 -4.80
C LYS A 217 -31.57 -65.96 -5.71
N GLN A 218 -30.74 -65.24 -6.47
CA GLN A 218 -29.70 -65.85 -7.32
C GLN A 218 -28.72 -66.71 -6.49
N LEU A 219 -28.30 -66.23 -5.31
CA LEU A 219 -27.44 -66.98 -4.38
C LEU A 219 -28.14 -68.23 -3.82
N GLN A 220 -29.44 -68.15 -3.53
CA GLN A 220 -30.24 -69.30 -3.10
C GLN A 220 -30.40 -70.33 -4.23
N GLU A 221 -30.75 -69.91 -5.44
CA GLU A 221 -30.89 -70.78 -6.61
C GLU A 221 -29.55 -71.45 -6.96
N PHE A 222 -28.43 -70.73 -6.85
CA PHE A 222 -27.08 -71.28 -7.03
C PHE A 222 -26.74 -72.35 -5.98
N ARG A 223 -27.02 -72.10 -4.69
CA ARG A 223 -26.82 -73.09 -3.60
C ARG A 223 -27.70 -74.33 -3.80
N GLN A 224 -28.97 -74.15 -4.17
CA GLN A 224 -29.91 -75.25 -4.43
C GLN A 224 -29.50 -76.08 -5.66
N LYS A 225 -29.10 -75.44 -6.76
CA LYS A 225 -28.69 -76.08 -8.01
C LYS A 225 -27.43 -76.94 -7.86
N ASN A 226 -26.45 -76.47 -7.08
CA ASN A 226 -25.16 -77.13 -6.92
C ASN A 226 -25.05 -78.02 -5.66
N GLY A 227 -26.06 -78.01 -4.78
CA GLY A 227 -26.16 -78.96 -3.66
C GLY A 227 -25.28 -78.67 -2.44
N PHE A 228 -24.74 -77.46 -2.31
CA PHE A 228 -23.90 -77.04 -1.17
C PHE A 228 -24.25 -75.63 -0.67
N ALA A 229 -23.91 -75.34 0.59
CA ALA A 229 -24.09 -74.01 1.17
C ALA A 229 -22.98 -73.02 0.72
N ARG A 230 -21.74 -73.50 0.64
CA ARG A 230 -20.58 -72.79 0.08
C ARG A 230 -19.74 -73.75 -0.78
N PRO A 231 -19.23 -73.32 -1.96
CA PRO A 231 -18.29 -74.11 -2.74
C PRO A 231 -17.02 -74.50 -1.96
N GLU A 232 -16.55 -73.60 -1.09
CA GLU A 232 -15.32 -73.75 -0.30
C GLU A 232 -15.43 -74.93 0.69
N ASP A 233 -16.58 -75.09 1.35
CA ASP A 233 -16.84 -76.21 2.27
C ASP A 233 -16.77 -77.56 1.53
N ARG A 234 -17.31 -77.62 0.30
CA ARG A 234 -17.22 -78.80 -0.57
C ARG A 234 -15.80 -79.05 -1.06
N SER A 235 -15.06 -78.01 -1.43
CA SER A 235 -13.65 -78.11 -1.82
C SER A 235 -12.77 -78.65 -0.69
N ASN A 236 -13.00 -78.17 0.54
CA ASN A 236 -12.31 -78.66 1.74
C ASN A 236 -12.63 -80.14 2.01
N GLN A 237 -13.89 -80.56 1.86
CA GLN A 237 -14.29 -81.97 1.98
C GLN A 237 -13.57 -82.86 0.95
N LEU A 238 -13.52 -82.44 -0.31
CA LEU A 238 -12.85 -83.19 -1.39
C LEU A 238 -11.33 -83.24 -1.19
N THR A 239 -10.71 -82.16 -0.73
CA THR A 239 -9.28 -82.11 -0.42
C THR A 239 -8.93 -83.06 0.73
N ALA A 240 -9.79 -83.16 1.76
CA ALA A 240 -9.61 -84.12 2.85
C ALA A 240 -9.78 -85.58 2.37
N GLN A 241 -10.73 -85.85 1.46
CA GLN A 241 -10.89 -87.17 0.83
C GLN A 241 -9.68 -87.54 -0.04
N LEU A 242 -9.18 -86.59 -0.83
CA LEU A 242 -7.98 -86.76 -1.65
C LEU A 242 -6.77 -87.12 -0.79
N GLY A 243 -6.53 -86.38 0.30
CA GLY A 243 -5.46 -86.66 1.27
C GLY A 243 -5.59 -88.02 1.95
N SER A 244 -6.81 -88.50 2.22
CA SER A 244 -7.02 -89.86 2.76
C SER A 244 -6.69 -90.96 1.74
N LEU A 245 -6.97 -90.73 0.46
CA LEU A 245 -6.57 -91.62 -0.64
C LEU A 245 -5.07 -91.58 -0.91
N GLU A 246 -4.41 -90.42 -0.77
CA GLU A 246 -2.94 -90.33 -0.80
C GLU A 246 -2.29 -91.18 0.30
N ALA A 247 -2.85 -91.16 1.51
CA ALA A 247 -2.36 -91.95 2.64
C ALA A 247 -2.52 -93.47 2.39
N GLU A 248 -3.71 -93.93 1.99
CA GLU A 248 -3.95 -95.34 1.62
C GLU A 248 -3.03 -95.78 0.48
N ARG A 249 -2.79 -94.91 -0.51
CA ARG A 249 -1.89 -95.22 -1.62
C ARG A 249 -0.46 -95.44 -1.14
N LEU A 250 0.05 -94.56 -0.28
CA LEU A 250 1.42 -94.62 0.23
C LEU A 250 1.64 -95.83 1.15
N GLU A 251 0.63 -96.22 1.94
CA GLU A 251 0.62 -97.46 2.72
C GLU A 251 0.72 -98.70 1.80
N ILE A 252 -0.08 -98.76 0.74
CA ILE A 252 -0.03 -99.86 -0.25
C ILE A 252 1.29 -99.87 -1.05
N GLU A 253 1.83 -98.70 -1.41
CA GLU A 253 3.15 -98.60 -2.07
C GLU A 253 4.27 -99.13 -1.15
N GLN A 254 4.17 -98.91 0.17
CA GLN A 254 5.09 -99.45 1.15
C GLN A 254 4.94 -100.98 1.34
N GLU A 255 3.71 -101.50 1.48
CA GLU A 255 3.46 -102.95 1.57
C GLU A 255 3.97 -103.69 0.32
N LEU A 256 3.71 -103.14 -0.88
CA LEU A 256 4.16 -103.71 -2.14
C LEU A 256 5.70 -103.73 -2.25
N ALA A 257 6.38 -102.65 -1.86
CA ALA A 257 7.85 -102.62 -1.87
C ALA A 257 8.48 -103.64 -0.91
N ILE A 258 7.89 -103.85 0.27
CA ILE A 258 8.31 -104.89 1.23
C ILE A 258 8.09 -106.29 0.63
N LEU A 259 6.95 -106.52 -0.01
CA LEU A 259 6.61 -107.79 -0.65
C LEU A 259 7.53 -108.11 -1.85
N GLU A 260 7.85 -107.13 -2.70
CA GLU A 260 8.79 -107.31 -3.82
C GLU A 260 10.20 -107.67 -3.33
N VAL A 261 10.69 -107.01 -2.28
CA VAL A 261 11.98 -107.37 -1.65
C VAL A 261 11.93 -108.77 -1.04
N SER A 262 10.82 -109.14 -0.37
CA SER A 262 10.62 -110.49 0.18
C SER A 262 10.69 -111.57 -0.90
N LEU A 263 9.98 -111.38 -2.02
CA LEU A 263 9.96 -112.32 -3.14
C LEU A 263 11.31 -112.41 -3.87
N ARG A 264 12.04 -111.28 -3.97
CA ARG A 264 13.41 -111.26 -4.49
C ARG A 264 14.37 -112.02 -3.57
N ASN A 265 14.21 -111.92 -2.25
CA ASN A 265 15.02 -112.66 -1.29
C ASN A 265 14.74 -114.17 -1.37
N ILE A 266 13.49 -114.59 -1.61
CA ILE A 266 13.12 -116.01 -1.82
C ILE A 266 13.79 -116.63 -3.08
N GLN A 267 14.40 -115.83 -3.96
CA GLN A 267 15.21 -116.31 -5.08
C GLN A 267 16.69 -116.55 -4.73
N THR A 268 17.15 -116.24 -3.50
CA THR A 268 18.52 -116.52 -3.05
C THR A 268 18.59 -117.79 -2.19
N GLU A 269 19.75 -118.47 -2.16
CA GLU A 269 19.93 -119.68 -1.33
C GLU A 269 19.66 -119.42 0.17
N GLU A 270 19.96 -118.21 0.64
CA GLU A 270 19.74 -117.76 2.02
C GLU A 270 18.24 -117.58 2.31
N GLY A 271 17.48 -116.94 1.40
CA GLY A 271 16.05 -116.77 1.55
C GLY A 271 15.25 -118.06 1.39
N ILE A 272 15.70 -118.98 0.53
CA ILE A 272 15.16 -120.35 0.43
C ILE A 272 15.35 -121.07 1.77
N GLN A 273 16.54 -121.03 2.37
CA GLN A 273 16.76 -121.63 3.70
C GLN A 273 15.90 -120.98 4.79
N ALA A 274 15.73 -119.65 4.79
CA ALA A 274 14.87 -118.94 5.74
C ALA A 274 13.39 -119.34 5.61
N LEU A 275 12.90 -119.57 4.39
CA LEU A 275 11.54 -120.06 4.14
C LEU A 275 11.35 -121.50 4.66
N LEU A 276 12.29 -122.39 4.33
CA LEU A 276 12.23 -123.83 4.66
C LEU A 276 12.37 -124.13 6.16
N ILE A 277 12.89 -123.20 6.97
CA ILE A 277 12.85 -123.31 8.43
C ILE A 277 11.40 -123.42 8.95
N ASN A 278 10.43 -122.79 8.28
CA ASN A 278 9.04 -122.74 8.68
C ASN A 278 8.12 -123.75 7.95
N ASP A 279 8.65 -124.52 7.00
CA ASP A 279 7.90 -125.55 6.27
C ASP A 279 7.94 -126.90 7.00
N GLY A 280 6.78 -127.32 7.55
CA GLY A 280 6.68 -128.55 8.34
C GLY A 280 7.04 -129.81 7.56
N ALA A 281 6.59 -129.93 6.31
CA ALA A 281 6.84 -131.12 5.48
C ALA A 281 8.33 -131.24 5.11
N TYR A 282 9.01 -130.11 4.85
CA TYR A 282 10.46 -130.08 4.70
C TYR A 282 11.18 -130.52 5.99
N GLN A 283 10.76 -130.04 7.16
CA GLN A 283 11.37 -130.46 8.43
C GLN A 283 11.13 -131.96 8.73
N ASP A 284 9.96 -132.50 8.37
CA ASP A 284 9.63 -133.92 8.51
C ASP A 284 10.47 -134.81 7.59
N ILE A 285 10.58 -134.48 6.30
CA ILE A 285 11.45 -135.22 5.36
C ILE A 285 12.92 -135.10 5.81
N ARG A 286 13.34 -133.92 6.27
CA ARG A 286 14.69 -133.70 6.84
C ARG A 286 14.91 -134.45 8.16
N ALA A 287 13.87 -134.70 8.96
CA ALA A 287 13.94 -135.56 10.14
C ALA A 287 14.12 -137.03 9.73
N GLN A 288 13.34 -137.53 8.76
CA GLN A 288 13.48 -138.89 8.22
C GLN A 288 14.86 -139.13 7.60
N ILE A 289 15.41 -138.16 6.85
CA ILE A 289 16.77 -138.25 6.30
C ILE A 289 17.82 -138.29 7.43
N ARG A 290 17.68 -137.48 8.48
CA ARG A 290 18.57 -137.53 9.66
C ARG A 290 18.46 -138.86 10.42
N GLU A 291 17.28 -139.45 10.51
CA GLU A 291 17.07 -140.78 11.10
C GLU A 291 17.78 -141.86 10.27
N VAL A 292 17.62 -141.86 8.94
CA VAL A 292 18.28 -142.79 8.02
C VAL A 292 19.80 -142.59 8.00
N ASP A 293 20.30 -141.35 8.05
CA ASP A 293 21.74 -141.07 8.17
C ASP A 293 22.31 -141.52 9.52
N THR A 294 21.54 -141.44 10.60
CA THR A 294 21.92 -141.99 11.91
C THR A 294 21.97 -143.53 11.88
N GLN A 295 20.98 -144.17 11.26
CA GLN A 295 20.95 -145.63 11.05
C GLN A 295 22.12 -146.09 10.18
N LEU A 296 22.43 -145.39 9.08
CA LEU A 296 23.60 -145.63 8.23
C LEU A 296 24.91 -145.47 9.00
N GLY A 297 25.03 -144.44 9.84
CA GLY A 297 26.21 -144.21 10.69
C GLY A 297 26.45 -145.35 11.68
N LEU A 298 25.39 -145.84 12.33
CA LEU A 298 25.45 -146.97 13.25
C LEU A 298 25.82 -148.27 12.53
N GLU A 299 25.12 -148.64 11.45
CA GLU A 299 25.35 -149.92 10.78
C GLU A 299 26.68 -149.97 10.00
N ARG A 300 27.23 -148.82 9.58
CA ARG A 300 28.61 -148.72 9.05
C ARG A 300 29.70 -149.08 10.07
N THR A 301 29.41 -149.08 11.37
CA THR A 301 30.36 -149.61 12.38
C THR A 301 30.41 -151.13 12.44
N ARG A 302 29.42 -151.82 11.83
CA ARG A 302 29.21 -153.27 11.92
C ARG A 302 29.39 -153.99 10.58
N PHE A 303 29.04 -153.32 9.49
CA PHE A 303 28.97 -153.93 8.16
C PHE A 303 29.76 -153.14 7.11
N GLN A 304 30.38 -153.88 6.18
CA GLN A 304 31.06 -153.30 5.02
C GLN A 304 30.05 -152.75 4.00
N GLU A 305 30.47 -151.77 3.18
CA GLU A 305 29.65 -151.01 2.22
C GLU A 305 28.81 -151.84 1.22
N GLY A 306 29.12 -153.12 1.02
CA GLY A 306 28.37 -154.05 0.16
C GLY A 306 27.22 -154.80 0.85
N ASN A 307 26.98 -154.59 2.16
CA ASN A 307 25.92 -155.29 2.89
C ASN A 307 24.51 -154.83 2.47
N SER A 308 23.56 -155.76 2.37
CA SER A 308 22.18 -155.50 1.93
C SER A 308 21.41 -154.50 2.80
N VAL A 309 21.68 -154.44 4.11
CA VAL A 309 21.07 -153.46 5.03
C VAL A 309 21.58 -152.05 4.73
N ILE A 310 22.88 -151.88 4.50
CA ILE A 310 23.47 -150.60 4.10
C ILE A 310 22.96 -150.18 2.73
N GLN A 311 22.83 -151.10 1.78
CA GLN A 311 22.28 -150.81 0.45
C GLN A 311 20.79 -150.41 0.51
N ALA A 312 19.97 -151.08 1.33
CA ALA A 312 18.56 -150.71 1.53
C ALA A 312 18.40 -149.33 2.21
N LEU A 313 19.24 -149.02 3.21
CA LEU A 313 19.23 -147.70 3.86
C LEU A 313 19.73 -146.59 2.93
N LYS A 314 20.77 -146.84 2.12
CA LYS A 314 21.17 -145.92 1.03
C LYS A 314 20.03 -145.70 0.05
N GLN A 315 19.42 -146.77 -0.46
CA GLN A 315 18.29 -146.66 -1.39
C GLN A 315 17.12 -145.86 -0.79
N ARG A 316 16.83 -146.01 0.51
CA ARG A 316 15.81 -145.19 1.22
C ARG A 316 16.23 -143.72 1.36
N ARG A 317 17.51 -143.44 1.58
CA ARG A 317 18.07 -142.07 1.59
C ARG A 317 17.97 -141.43 0.21
N ASP A 318 18.36 -142.17 -0.81
CA ASP A 318 18.46 -141.72 -2.20
C ASP A 318 17.08 -141.57 -2.87
N THR A 319 16.02 -142.19 -2.33
CA THR A 319 14.63 -141.87 -2.68
C THR A 319 14.04 -140.71 -1.88
N LEU A 320 14.49 -140.45 -0.65
CA LEU A 320 14.05 -139.28 0.14
C LEU A 320 14.67 -137.96 -0.35
N LEU A 321 15.92 -137.98 -0.87
CA LEU A 321 16.59 -136.79 -1.41
C LEU A 321 15.82 -136.08 -2.55
N PRO A 322 15.35 -136.74 -3.62
CA PRO A 322 14.56 -136.09 -4.67
C PRO A 322 13.18 -135.63 -4.17
N VAL A 323 12.58 -136.33 -3.19
CA VAL A 323 11.31 -135.91 -2.56
C VAL A 323 11.52 -134.63 -1.72
N LEU A 324 12.63 -134.51 -1.00
CA LEU A 324 13.02 -133.28 -0.32
C LEU A 324 13.18 -132.13 -1.33
N GLN A 325 13.88 -132.36 -2.45
CA GLN A 325 14.07 -131.34 -3.48
C GLN A 325 12.74 -130.94 -4.14
N GLN A 326 11.83 -131.89 -4.36
CA GLN A 326 10.49 -131.60 -4.87
C GLN A 326 9.68 -130.75 -3.89
N GLN A 327 9.76 -131.03 -2.58
CA GLN A 327 9.12 -130.20 -1.55
C GLN A 327 9.72 -128.79 -1.51
N VAL A 328 11.05 -128.64 -1.60
CA VAL A 328 11.72 -127.32 -1.67
C VAL A 328 11.17 -126.50 -2.84
N ASN A 329 11.14 -127.10 -4.03
CA ASN A 329 10.63 -126.42 -5.22
C ASN A 329 9.14 -126.06 -5.07
N ALA A 330 8.31 -126.98 -4.57
CA ALA A 330 6.88 -126.75 -4.38
C ALA A 330 6.56 -125.62 -3.37
N THR A 331 7.29 -125.55 -2.25
CA THR A 331 7.12 -124.48 -1.24
C THR A 331 7.57 -123.12 -1.78
N VAL A 332 8.65 -123.07 -2.55
CA VAL A 332 9.12 -121.85 -3.23
C VAL A 332 8.14 -121.40 -4.31
N GLU A 333 7.68 -122.31 -5.18
CA GLU A 333 6.69 -122.01 -6.23
C GLU A 333 5.37 -121.53 -5.65
N ALA A 334 4.87 -122.16 -4.58
CA ALA A 334 3.65 -121.73 -3.88
C ALA A 334 3.77 -120.31 -3.33
N LYS A 335 4.91 -119.95 -2.70
CA LYS A 335 5.13 -118.61 -2.14
C LYS A 335 5.36 -117.55 -3.22
N LEU A 336 6.04 -117.89 -4.31
CA LEU A 336 6.16 -117.00 -5.48
C LEU A 336 4.80 -116.78 -6.16
N ALA A 337 3.96 -117.81 -6.26
CA ALA A 337 2.60 -117.70 -6.79
C ALA A 337 1.70 -116.81 -5.90
N GLU A 338 1.70 -117.04 -4.58
CA GLU A 338 0.98 -116.26 -3.56
C GLU A 338 1.38 -114.78 -3.61
N GLY A 339 2.69 -114.48 -3.55
CA GLY A 339 3.19 -113.12 -3.63
C GLY A 339 2.88 -112.44 -4.97
N SER A 340 2.94 -113.18 -6.09
CA SER A 340 2.52 -112.63 -7.39
C SER A 340 1.03 -112.27 -7.43
N ALA A 341 0.19 -113.00 -6.70
CA ALA A 341 -1.24 -112.71 -6.59
C ALA A 341 -1.51 -111.49 -5.70
N GLN A 342 -0.77 -111.36 -4.59
CA GLN A 342 -0.77 -110.16 -3.74
C GLN A 342 -0.30 -108.91 -4.50
N ILE A 343 0.80 -108.98 -5.26
CA ILE A 343 1.26 -107.89 -6.14
C ILE A 343 0.18 -107.49 -7.15
N ARG A 344 -0.52 -108.45 -7.78
CA ARG A 344 -1.64 -108.15 -8.70
C ARG A 344 -2.81 -107.47 -7.97
N LEU A 345 -3.13 -107.89 -6.74
CA LEU A 345 -4.18 -107.26 -5.92
C LEU A 345 -3.81 -105.82 -5.55
N TYR A 346 -2.59 -105.58 -5.06
CA TYR A 346 -2.10 -104.26 -4.71
C TYR A 346 -2.06 -103.32 -5.91
N ASN A 347 -1.53 -103.75 -7.06
CA ASN A 347 -1.56 -102.95 -8.29
C ASN A 347 -3.01 -102.60 -8.72
N THR A 348 -3.96 -103.54 -8.57
CA THR A 348 -5.37 -103.27 -8.85
C THR A 348 -5.97 -102.24 -7.87
N ARG A 349 -5.58 -102.27 -6.59
CA ARG A 349 -5.98 -101.22 -5.62
C ARG A 349 -5.38 -99.86 -5.98
N LEU A 350 -4.08 -99.79 -6.27
CA LEU A 350 -3.41 -98.56 -6.68
C LEU A 350 -4.06 -97.92 -7.92
N GLN A 351 -4.39 -98.72 -8.94
CA GLN A 351 -5.13 -98.25 -10.12
C GLN A 351 -6.52 -97.68 -9.78
N ASN A 352 -7.26 -98.33 -8.87
CA ASN A 352 -8.56 -97.83 -8.42
C ASN A 352 -8.42 -96.53 -7.60
N ILE A 353 -7.39 -96.42 -6.76
CA ILE A 353 -7.09 -95.23 -5.97
C ILE A 353 -6.71 -94.06 -6.89
N ASP A 354 -5.76 -94.23 -7.81
CA ASP A 354 -5.37 -93.16 -8.74
C ASP A 354 -6.51 -92.75 -9.69
N ALA A 355 -7.40 -93.68 -10.08
CA ALA A 355 -8.62 -93.35 -10.80
C ALA A 355 -9.64 -92.54 -9.95
N ALA A 356 -9.74 -92.82 -8.64
CA ALA A 356 -10.57 -92.03 -7.72
C ALA A 356 -9.97 -90.63 -7.47
N ARG A 357 -8.66 -90.55 -7.22
CA ARG A 357 -7.90 -89.30 -7.05
C ARG A 357 -8.04 -88.40 -8.27
N THR A 358 -7.94 -88.96 -9.48
CA THR A 358 -8.13 -88.21 -10.74
C THR A 358 -9.51 -87.58 -10.82
N ARG A 359 -10.59 -88.35 -10.55
CA ARG A 359 -11.97 -87.83 -10.54
C ARG A 359 -12.20 -86.74 -9.50
N ILE A 360 -11.63 -86.89 -8.30
CA ILE A 360 -11.71 -85.88 -7.24
C ILE A 360 -10.96 -84.60 -7.65
N SER A 361 -9.79 -84.73 -8.29
CA SER A 361 -9.05 -83.59 -8.85
C SER A 361 -9.85 -82.87 -9.94
N GLU A 362 -10.54 -83.60 -10.82
CA GLU A 362 -11.46 -83.04 -11.81
C GLU A 362 -12.66 -82.32 -11.17
N GLU A 363 -13.25 -82.87 -10.09
CA GLU A 363 -14.34 -82.20 -9.35
C GLU A 363 -13.85 -80.87 -8.72
N ILE A 364 -12.65 -80.85 -8.12
CA ILE A 364 -12.02 -79.65 -7.54
C ILE A 364 -11.71 -78.60 -8.62
N GLN A 365 -11.23 -79.00 -9.80
CA GLN A 365 -11.00 -78.09 -10.92
C GLN A 365 -12.30 -77.46 -11.42
N ASN A 366 -13.38 -78.23 -11.52
CA ASN A 366 -14.70 -77.71 -11.90
C ASN A 366 -15.30 -76.78 -10.82
N LEU A 367 -15.14 -77.11 -9.54
CA LEU A 367 -15.52 -76.23 -8.41
C LEU A 367 -14.80 -74.88 -8.46
N SER A 368 -13.61 -74.78 -9.04
CA SER A 368 -12.89 -73.50 -9.20
C SER A 368 -13.58 -72.52 -10.17
N ALA A 369 -14.54 -72.95 -10.99
CA ALA A 369 -15.45 -72.05 -11.70
C ALA A 369 -16.60 -71.58 -10.77
N LEU A 370 -17.22 -72.52 -10.05
CA LEU A 370 -18.33 -72.27 -9.14
C LEU A 370 -17.95 -71.36 -7.96
N ILE A 371 -16.74 -71.49 -7.42
CA ILE A 371 -16.13 -70.57 -6.42
C ILE A 371 -16.14 -69.13 -6.95
N ARG A 372 -15.75 -68.91 -8.21
CA ARG A 372 -15.69 -67.55 -8.79
C ARG A 372 -17.07 -66.96 -9.07
N GLU A 373 -18.04 -67.78 -9.48
CA GLU A 373 -19.44 -67.36 -9.65
C GLU A 373 -20.06 -66.98 -8.29
N TYR A 374 -19.93 -67.85 -7.29
CA TYR A 374 -20.41 -67.65 -5.93
C TYR A 374 -19.85 -66.37 -5.29
N ASN A 375 -18.51 -66.20 -5.30
CA ASN A 375 -17.86 -65.02 -4.73
C ASN A 375 -18.20 -63.72 -5.50
N ASN A 376 -18.56 -63.80 -6.79
CA ASN A 376 -19.08 -62.64 -7.52
C ASN A 376 -20.48 -62.25 -7.05
N ILE A 377 -21.37 -63.23 -6.79
CA ILE A 377 -22.71 -62.99 -6.25
C ILE A 377 -22.63 -62.45 -4.82
N GLU A 378 -21.87 -63.09 -3.91
CA GLU A 378 -21.73 -62.59 -2.52
C GLU A 378 -21.08 -61.19 -2.47
N ARG A 379 -20.10 -60.89 -3.32
CA ARG A 379 -19.51 -59.54 -3.43
C ARG A 379 -20.53 -58.50 -3.92
N GLN A 380 -21.31 -58.81 -4.96
CA GLN A 380 -22.35 -57.89 -5.46
C GLN A 380 -23.47 -57.68 -4.43
N LEU A 381 -23.86 -58.74 -3.72
CA LEU A 381 -24.82 -58.68 -2.62
C LEU A 381 -24.30 -57.81 -1.47
N GLY A 382 -23.03 -57.97 -1.08
CA GLY A 382 -22.39 -57.13 -0.06
C GLY A 382 -22.35 -55.65 -0.44
N ILE A 383 -22.03 -55.32 -1.71
CA ILE A 383 -22.07 -53.95 -2.23
C ILE A 383 -23.51 -53.40 -2.20
N ALA A 384 -24.50 -54.18 -2.62
CA ALA A 384 -25.90 -53.76 -2.63
C ALA A 384 -26.45 -53.55 -1.20
N VAL A 385 -26.14 -54.43 -0.25
CA VAL A 385 -26.51 -54.30 1.18
C VAL A 385 -25.80 -53.11 1.83
N GLY A 386 -24.53 -52.87 1.53
CA GLY A 386 -23.80 -51.68 1.99
C GLY A 386 -24.42 -50.38 1.48
N SER A 387 -24.73 -50.32 0.18
CA SER A 387 -25.45 -49.18 -0.43
C SER A 387 -26.83 -48.98 0.19
N LEU A 388 -27.58 -50.06 0.45
CA LEU A 388 -28.89 -50.02 1.09
C LEU A 388 -28.80 -49.44 2.52
N THR A 389 -27.80 -49.88 3.29
CA THR A 389 -27.50 -49.36 4.64
C THR A 389 -27.19 -47.86 4.60
N ASN A 390 -26.34 -47.43 3.65
CA ASN A 390 -26.00 -46.03 3.48
C ASN A 390 -27.24 -45.18 3.13
N PHE A 391 -28.12 -45.66 2.24
CA PHE A 391 -29.38 -44.96 1.93
C PHE A 391 -30.35 -44.93 3.12
N LEU A 392 -30.41 -45.98 3.94
CA LEU A 392 -31.21 -45.98 5.18
C LEU A 392 -30.70 -44.95 6.20
N GLN A 393 -29.38 -44.88 6.42
CA GLN A 393 -28.75 -43.88 7.28
C GLN A 393 -28.96 -42.45 6.74
N SER A 394 -28.74 -42.24 5.44
CA SER A 394 -28.95 -40.94 4.77
C SER A 394 -30.40 -40.46 4.90
N ARG A 395 -31.36 -41.36 4.76
CA ARG A 395 -32.78 -41.05 4.97
C ARG A 395 -33.07 -40.69 6.43
N GLN A 396 -32.48 -41.40 7.39
CA GLN A 396 -32.67 -41.10 8.80
C GLN A 396 -32.07 -39.73 9.18
N ALA A 397 -30.90 -39.37 8.63
CA ALA A 397 -30.32 -38.04 8.79
C ALA A 397 -31.25 -36.95 8.23
N LEU A 398 -31.68 -37.06 6.97
CA LEU A 398 -32.62 -36.13 6.34
C LEU A 398 -33.98 -36.07 7.04
N GLN A 399 -34.44 -37.15 7.69
CA GLN A 399 -35.66 -37.15 8.50
C GLN A 399 -35.48 -36.47 9.86
N ILE A 400 -34.31 -36.57 10.49
CA ILE A 400 -33.98 -35.83 11.71
C ILE A 400 -33.85 -34.34 11.39
N GLU A 401 -33.15 -33.98 10.30
CA GLU A 401 -33.02 -32.59 9.86
C GLU A 401 -34.38 -31.98 9.50
N ALA A 402 -35.26 -32.73 8.81
CA ALA A 402 -36.63 -32.29 8.52
C ALA A 402 -37.54 -32.19 9.76
N ALA A 403 -37.14 -32.75 10.90
CA ALA A 403 -37.82 -32.60 12.19
C ALA A 403 -37.22 -31.49 13.08
N GLN A 404 -36.01 -31.02 12.77
CA GLN A 404 -35.37 -29.89 13.42
C GLN A 404 -35.88 -28.57 12.80
N SER A 405 -36.88 -27.96 13.46
CA SER A 405 -37.55 -26.72 13.02
C SER A 405 -36.69 -25.44 13.03
N GLU A 406 -35.36 -25.56 13.03
CA GLU A 406 -34.44 -24.42 13.02
C GLU A 406 -34.42 -23.74 11.65
N ILE A 407 -34.54 -22.42 11.63
CA ILE A 407 -34.48 -21.62 10.40
C ILE A 407 -33.02 -21.59 9.95
N PRO A 408 -32.68 -22.01 8.71
CA PRO A 408 -31.29 -22.17 8.29
C PRO A 408 -30.55 -20.84 8.14
N TRP A 409 -31.27 -19.72 8.07
CA TRP A 409 -30.71 -18.38 8.23
C TRP A 409 -31.21 -17.78 9.56
N GLU A 410 -30.31 -17.23 10.37
CA GLU A 410 -30.63 -16.64 11.67
C GLU A 410 -30.39 -15.12 11.66
N LEU A 411 -31.28 -14.37 12.33
CA LEU A 411 -31.24 -12.91 12.39
C LEU A 411 -30.31 -12.43 13.51
N VAL A 412 -29.00 -12.35 13.22
CA VAL A 412 -27.93 -11.90 14.13
C VAL A 412 -28.14 -10.46 14.62
N ARG A 413 -28.80 -9.62 13.81
CA ARG A 413 -29.20 -8.26 14.19
C ARG A 413 -30.52 -7.90 13.52
N GLU A 414 -31.49 -7.45 14.32
CA GLU A 414 -32.79 -6.98 13.84
C GLU A 414 -32.68 -5.76 12.89
N PRO A 415 -33.63 -5.59 11.94
CA PRO A 415 -33.82 -4.39 11.16
C PRO A 415 -33.87 -3.11 12.01
N SER A 416 -32.91 -2.23 11.76
CA SER A 416 -32.77 -0.95 12.46
C SER A 416 -32.51 0.17 11.47
N ALA A 417 -33.23 1.30 11.59
CA ALA A 417 -33.18 2.41 10.64
C ALA A 417 -32.75 3.71 11.33
N PHE A 418 -31.49 4.09 11.15
CA PHE A 418 -30.88 5.24 11.80
C PHE A 418 -30.78 6.45 10.86
N ALA A 419 -30.78 7.65 11.43
CA ALA A 419 -30.41 8.85 10.70
C ALA A 419 -28.89 8.84 10.50
N GLN A 420 -28.41 8.42 9.32
CA GLN A 420 -27.00 8.57 8.99
C GLN A 420 -26.75 10.07 8.75
N PRO A 421 -25.88 10.74 9.53
CA PRO A 421 -25.58 12.14 9.26
C PRO A 421 -24.95 12.22 7.87
N ASN A 422 -25.55 13.02 6.98
CA ASN A 422 -24.94 13.35 5.69
C ASN A 422 -23.49 13.75 5.97
N ASP A 423 -22.52 13.07 5.36
CA ASP A 423 -21.10 13.13 5.77
C ASP A 423 -20.45 14.45 5.31
N PHE A 424 -20.89 15.50 6.01
CA PHE A 424 -20.64 16.89 5.71
C PHE A 424 -19.14 17.19 5.77
N MET A 425 -18.42 16.52 6.68
CA MET A 425 -16.98 16.68 6.81
C MET A 425 -16.23 16.11 5.59
N LYS A 426 -16.51 14.88 5.14
CA LYS A 426 -15.88 14.33 3.93
C LYS A 426 -16.28 15.12 2.67
N ALA A 427 -17.56 15.47 2.55
CA ALA A 427 -18.06 16.25 1.42
C ALA A 427 -17.45 17.67 1.37
N LEU A 428 -17.24 18.31 2.53
CA LEU A 428 -16.62 19.63 2.65
C LEU A 428 -15.11 19.59 2.39
N GLN A 429 -14.39 18.59 2.92
CA GLN A 429 -12.96 18.38 2.65
C GLN A 429 -12.65 18.40 1.15
N ASN A 430 -13.41 17.63 0.36
CA ASN A 430 -13.29 17.56 -1.09
C ASN A 430 -13.61 18.89 -1.81
N LYS A 431 -14.33 19.82 -1.18
CA LYS A 431 -14.60 21.17 -1.74
C LYS A 431 -13.62 22.24 -1.26
N ILE A 432 -12.99 22.08 -0.09
CA ILE A 432 -11.90 22.94 0.39
C ILE A 432 -10.72 22.87 -0.59
N VAL A 433 -10.30 21.66 -0.98
CA VAL A 433 -9.18 21.46 -1.93
C VAL A 433 -9.46 22.16 -3.27
N VAL A 434 -10.65 21.97 -3.84
CA VAL A 434 -11.06 22.62 -5.10
C VAL A 434 -11.11 24.15 -4.97
N GLY A 435 -11.58 24.67 -3.83
CA GLY A 435 -11.59 26.10 -3.55
C GLY A 435 -10.19 26.73 -3.49
N ILE A 436 -9.23 26.03 -2.87
CA ILE A 436 -7.82 26.46 -2.79
C ILE A 436 -7.16 26.44 -4.18
N VAL A 437 -7.34 25.36 -4.96
CA VAL A 437 -6.80 25.26 -6.33
C VAL A 437 -7.37 26.34 -7.25
N ALA A 438 -8.67 26.62 -7.17
CA ALA A 438 -9.28 27.73 -7.91
C ALA A 438 -8.72 29.10 -7.47
N GLY A 439 -8.50 29.30 -6.16
CA GLY A 439 -7.87 30.51 -5.63
C GLY A 439 -6.44 30.70 -6.11
N LEU A 440 -5.64 29.63 -6.16
CA LEU A 440 -4.28 29.63 -6.70
C LEU A 440 -4.25 29.98 -8.19
N ALA A 441 -5.15 29.40 -9.00
CA ALA A 441 -5.23 29.70 -10.43
C ALA A 441 -5.58 31.16 -10.71
N VAL A 442 -6.53 31.74 -9.98
CA VAL A 442 -6.89 33.17 -10.07
C VAL A 442 -5.74 34.06 -9.59
N ALA A 443 -5.07 33.70 -8.50
CA ALA A 443 -3.92 34.43 -7.98
C ALA A 443 -2.74 34.45 -8.98
N PHE A 444 -2.45 33.32 -9.63
CA PHE A 444 -1.42 33.21 -10.66
C PHE A 444 -1.74 34.04 -11.91
N ALA A 445 -2.99 34.02 -12.37
CA ALA A 445 -3.44 34.87 -13.47
C ALA A 445 -3.27 36.37 -13.16
N LEU A 446 -3.51 36.77 -11.91
CA LEU A 446 -3.33 38.16 -11.47
C LEU A 446 -1.87 38.56 -11.27
N ASP A 447 -1.00 37.70 -10.72
CA ASP A 447 0.44 38.00 -10.60
C ASP A 447 1.10 38.07 -11.98
N LYS A 448 0.68 37.23 -12.94
CA LYS A 448 1.20 37.27 -14.33
C LYS A 448 0.78 38.51 -15.13
N LEU A 449 -0.20 39.28 -14.64
CA LEU A 449 -0.57 40.60 -15.18
C LEU A 449 0.19 41.76 -14.51
N ASP A 450 0.87 41.52 -13.39
CA ASP A 450 1.65 42.50 -12.63
C ASP A 450 3.09 42.58 -13.17
N GLY A 451 3.25 43.21 -14.34
CA GLY A 451 4.54 43.32 -15.05
C GLY A 451 5.57 44.26 -14.41
N SER A 452 5.64 44.33 -13.08
CA SER A 452 6.56 45.18 -12.30
C SER A 452 7.73 44.41 -11.69
N PHE A 453 8.75 45.09 -11.17
CA PHE A 453 9.81 44.45 -10.37
C PHE A 453 9.40 44.41 -8.89
N HIS A 454 9.23 43.22 -8.32
CA HIS A 454 8.92 43.07 -6.89
C HIS A 454 10.17 42.90 -6.00
N THR A 455 11.22 42.28 -6.52
CA THR A 455 12.41 41.85 -5.74
C THR A 455 13.70 42.34 -6.40
N ILE A 456 14.66 42.82 -5.61
CA ILE A 456 15.95 43.40 -6.08
C ILE A 456 16.70 42.40 -6.97
N SER A 457 16.76 41.13 -6.58
CA SER A 457 17.43 40.07 -7.35
C SER A 457 16.77 39.78 -8.70
N ALA A 458 15.48 40.10 -8.89
CA ALA A 458 14.82 40.00 -10.19
C ALA A 458 15.17 41.20 -11.09
N LEU A 459 15.47 42.36 -10.50
CA LEU A 459 16.00 43.54 -11.20
C LEU A 459 17.44 43.30 -11.66
N GLN A 460 18.33 42.88 -10.74
CA GLN A 460 19.74 42.59 -11.02
C GLN A 460 19.94 41.57 -12.16
N ARG A 461 19.09 40.54 -12.25
CA ARG A 461 19.17 39.52 -13.32
C ARG A 461 18.72 40.00 -14.70
N LYS A 462 18.10 41.19 -14.84
CA LYS A 462 17.46 41.65 -16.08
C LYS A 462 18.01 42.98 -16.63
N VAL A 463 19.00 43.57 -15.96
CA VAL A 463 19.40 44.96 -16.19
C VAL A 463 20.93 45.10 -16.13
N LYS A 464 21.54 45.83 -17.07
CA LYS A 464 23.00 45.92 -17.24
C LYS A 464 23.71 46.81 -16.19
N PRO A 465 23.25 48.04 -15.86
CA PRO A 465 23.96 48.89 -14.91
C PRO A 465 23.92 48.36 -13.47
N PRO A 466 24.96 48.62 -12.66
CA PRO A 466 25.00 48.19 -11.25
C PRO A 466 23.93 48.91 -10.42
N ILE A 467 23.58 48.33 -9.26
CA ILE A 467 22.73 49.00 -8.27
C ILE A 467 23.64 49.73 -7.27
N LEU A 468 23.55 51.06 -7.23
CA LEU A 468 24.32 51.92 -6.33
C LEU A 468 23.75 51.88 -4.89
N GLY A 469 22.46 51.57 -4.76
CA GLY A 469 21.84 51.29 -3.47
C GLY A 469 20.32 51.11 -3.54
N VAL A 470 19.72 50.81 -2.39
CA VAL A 470 18.30 50.48 -2.27
C VAL A 470 17.67 51.22 -1.10
N LEU A 471 16.64 52.02 -1.37
CA LEU A 471 15.94 52.83 -0.38
C LEU A 471 14.66 52.10 0.10
N PRO A 472 14.48 51.90 1.42
CA PRO A 472 13.24 51.35 1.96
C PRO A 472 12.08 52.35 1.80
N PHE A 473 10.85 51.83 1.69
CA PHE A 473 9.63 52.62 1.65
C PHE A 473 9.32 53.20 3.03
N ASN A 474 9.82 54.40 3.30
CA ASN A 474 9.45 55.15 4.49
C ASN A 474 8.10 55.88 4.29
N GLN A 475 7.09 55.50 5.07
CA GLN A 475 5.76 56.11 4.98
C GLN A 475 5.68 57.52 5.59
N GLN A 476 6.55 57.89 6.54
CA GLN A 476 6.59 59.24 7.13
C GLN A 476 7.15 60.25 6.13
N VAL A 477 8.31 59.97 5.52
CA VAL A 477 8.94 60.79 4.46
C VAL A 477 7.97 60.96 3.28
N PHE A 478 7.21 59.92 2.93
CA PHE A 478 6.20 59.97 1.86
C PHE A 478 4.92 60.73 2.26
N LEU A 479 4.55 60.79 3.55
CA LEU A 479 3.36 61.50 4.02
C LEU A 479 3.59 63.00 4.20
N SER A 480 4.82 63.44 4.51
CA SER A 480 5.20 64.85 4.49
C SER A 480 5.02 65.50 3.11
N GLN A 481 5.00 64.69 2.03
CA GLN A 481 4.79 65.14 0.65
C GLN A 481 3.31 65.22 0.19
N GLU A 482 2.31 64.77 0.97
CA GLU A 482 0.89 64.70 0.50
C GLU A 482 -0.09 65.54 1.35
N ASN A 483 0.26 66.80 1.60
CA ASN A 483 -0.48 67.67 2.51
C ASN A 483 -1.61 68.47 1.84
N SER A 484 -2.81 67.88 1.73
CA SER A 484 -4.13 68.55 1.93
C SER A 484 -5.29 67.73 1.33
N GLY A 485 -6.07 67.03 2.16
CA GLY A 485 -7.19 66.22 1.65
C GLY A 485 -8.14 65.67 2.72
N LYS A 486 -9.22 66.40 3.01
CA LYS A 486 -10.22 66.02 4.05
C LYS A 486 -10.93 64.67 3.80
N ALA A 487 -10.82 64.08 2.61
CA ALA A 487 -11.50 62.85 2.20
C ALA A 487 -11.01 61.56 2.90
N LYS A 488 -9.70 61.41 3.19
CA LYS A 488 -9.14 60.13 3.70
C LYS A 488 -9.59 59.79 5.14
N LYS A 489 -10.12 60.76 5.90
CA LYS A 489 -10.55 60.60 7.32
C LYS A 489 -11.69 59.57 7.51
N ARG A 490 -12.51 59.29 6.48
CA ARG A 490 -13.53 58.21 6.50
C ARG A 490 -12.92 56.81 6.35
N LYS A 491 -11.96 56.59 5.43
CA LYS A 491 -11.33 55.26 5.23
C LYS A 491 -10.61 54.76 6.50
N ARG A 492 -9.84 55.64 7.18
CA ARG A 492 -9.14 55.28 8.44
C ARG A 492 -10.11 54.84 9.55
N LYS A 493 -11.32 55.42 9.62
CA LYS A 493 -12.35 55.06 10.61
C LYS A 493 -13.08 53.75 10.29
N PHE A 494 -13.06 53.30 9.03
CA PHE A 494 -13.59 51.99 8.62
C PHE A 494 -12.58 50.86 8.87
N LEU A 495 -11.33 51.00 8.43
CA LEU A 495 -10.30 49.98 8.63
C LEU A 495 -10.08 49.66 10.12
N ASN A 496 -10.06 50.67 11.00
CA ASN A 496 -9.89 50.43 12.44
C ASN A 496 -11.05 49.62 13.05
N ARG A 497 -12.29 49.75 12.54
CA ARG A 497 -13.42 48.91 12.97
C ARG A 497 -13.27 47.47 12.52
N VAL A 498 -12.77 47.24 11.29
CA VAL A 498 -12.48 45.88 10.79
C VAL A 498 -11.32 45.25 11.57
N LYS A 499 -10.23 46.00 11.85
CA LYS A 499 -9.10 45.52 12.68
C LYS A 499 -9.59 45.10 14.09
N GLN A 500 -10.44 45.91 14.73
CA GLN A 500 -11.06 45.56 16.02
C GLN A 500 -12.00 44.35 15.98
N LEU A 501 -12.75 44.16 14.88
CA LEU A 501 -13.64 43.00 14.73
C LEU A 501 -12.86 41.69 14.54
N MET A 502 -11.79 41.71 13.73
CA MET A 502 -10.93 40.55 13.48
C MET A 502 -10.19 40.11 14.76
N ILE A 503 -9.70 41.05 15.57
CA ILE A 503 -9.06 40.74 16.86
C ILE A 503 -10.05 39.99 17.78
N ARG A 504 -11.30 40.44 17.88
CA ARG A 504 -12.36 39.77 18.66
C ARG A 504 -12.73 38.38 18.12
N LEU A 505 -12.62 38.14 16.81
CA LEU A 505 -12.79 36.80 16.23
C LEU A 505 -11.60 35.88 16.57
N SER A 506 -10.36 36.38 16.50
CA SER A 506 -9.17 35.58 16.82
C SER A 506 -9.12 35.12 18.28
N GLN A 507 -9.79 35.83 19.20
CA GLN A 507 -9.93 35.44 20.61
C GLN A 507 -10.90 34.25 20.84
N ARG A 508 -11.58 33.73 19.80
CA ARG A 508 -12.44 32.54 19.86
C ARG A 508 -11.84 31.29 19.20
N PHE A 509 -10.62 31.36 18.66
CA PHE A 509 -9.90 30.22 18.10
C PHE A 509 -8.55 30.04 18.80
N SER A 510 -7.93 28.86 18.63
CA SER A 510 -6.87 28.37 19.53
C SER A 510 -5.58 29.21 19.52
N SER A 511 -4.82 29.08 20.63
CA SER A 511 -3.65 29.88 21.02
C SER A 511 -2.47 29.89 20.03
N SER A 512 -2.45 29.01 19.03
CA SER A 512 -1.44 29.03 17.95
C SER A 512 -1.76 30.06 16.87
N ALA A 513 -3.05 30.33 16.59
CA ALA A 513 -3.46 31.24 15.53
C ALA A 513 -3.24 32.72 15.90
N SER A 514 -3.38 33.06 17.19
CA SER A 514 -3.18 34.43 17.69
C SER A 514 -1.72 34.89 17.58
N LYS A 515 -0.74 34.01 17.90
CA LYS A 515 0.69 34.33 17.74
C LYS A 515 1.04 34.68 16.28
N LEU A 516 0.53 33.89 15.34
CA LEU A 516 0.74 34.12 13.90
C LEU A 516 0.06 35.43 13.43
N ALA A 517 -1.12 35.74 13.95
CA ALA A 517 -1.82 37.00 13.64
C ALA A 517 -1.12 38.24 14.21
N ILE A 518 -0.40 38.13 15.33
CA ILE A 518 0.35 39.24 15.94
C ILE A 518 1.64 39.52 15.17
N ALA A 519 2.40 38.47 14.81
CA ALA A 519 3.65 38.58 14.05
C ALA A 519 3.49 39.19 12.65
N LEU A 520 2.26 39.25 12.11
CA LEU A 520 1.95 39.85 10.81
C LEU A 520 1.66 41.37 10.86
N PHE A 521 1.71 42.00 12.04
CA PHE A 521 1.35 43.42 12.22
C PHE A 521 2.33 44.24 13.08
N GLU A 522 3.59 43.82 13.17
CA GLU A 522 4.66 44.59 13.83
C GLU A 522 4.96 45.88 13.01
N GLU A 523 4.98 47.03 13.68
CA GLU A 523 4.98 48.36 13.03
C GLU A 523 6.42 48.86 12.83
N TYR A 524 6.96 48.58 11.65
CA TYR A 524 8.35 48.78 11.24
C TYR A 524 8.72 50.25 10.99
N ASP A 525 9.64 50.80 11.79
CA ASP A 525 10.14 52.18 11.67
C ASP A 525 11.36 52.29 10.72
N GLY A 526 11.07 52.32 9.41
CA GLY A 526 12.09 52.48 8.36
C GLY A 526 12.69 53.88 8.23
N THR A 527 12.85 54.65 9.32
CA THR A 527 13.53 55.97 9.32
C THR A 527 15.03 55.83 9.30
N VAL A 528 15.61 55.12 10.27
CA VAL A 528 17.07 54.93 10.39
C VAL A 528 17.65 54.28 9.13
N GLU A 529 17.04 53.19 8.67
CA GLU A 529 17.51 52.44 7.49
C GLU A 529 17.38 53.23 6.18
N PHE A 530 16.52 54.26 6.10
CA PHE A 530 16.44 55.13 4.94
C PHE A 530 17.68 56.01 4.81
N PHE A 531 18.14 56.61 5.91
CA PHE A 531 19.35 57.43 5.93
C PHE A 531 20.63 56.59 5.84
N GLU A 532 20.67 55.40 6.45
CA GLU A 532 21.78 54.46 6.23
C GLU A 532 21.88 53.99 4.78
N SER A 533 20.75 53.71 4.11
CA SER A 533 20.77 53.43 2.66
C SER A 533 21.29 54.59 1.82
N LEU A 534 21.10 55.85 2.23
CA LEU A 534 21.66 57.03 1.55
C LEU A 534 23.16 57.16 1.78
N ARG A 535 23.65 56.88 3.01
CA ARG A 535 25.08 56.78 3.31
C ARG A 535 25.75 55.70 2.48
N VAL A 536 25.12 54.54 2.30
CA VAL A 536 25.62 53.47 1.41
C VAL A 536 25.64 53.92 -0.07
N ILE A 537 24.60 54.61 -0.56
CA ILE A 537 24.59 55.19 -1.92
C ILE A 537 25.76 56.16 -2.10
N HIS A 538 25.99 57.05 -1.13
CA HIS A 538 27.10 58.01 -1.15
C HIS A 538 28.46 57.29 -1.19
N THR A 539 28.71 56.38 -0.24
CA THR A 539 29.97 55.61 -0.16
C THR A 539 30.26 54.82 -1.43
N ASN A 540 29.24 54.30 -2.11
CA ASN A 540 29.39 53.58 -3.39
C ASN A 540 29.72 54.51 -4.58
N ILE A 541 29.51 55.82 -4.45
CA ILE A 541 29.81 56.84 -5.48
C ILE A 541 31.13 57.57 -5.17
N MET A 542 31.51 57.68 -3.89
CA MET A 542 32.69 58.41 -3.42
C MET A 542 34.00 58.11 -4.20
N PRO A 543 34.36 56.85 -4.55
CA PRO A 543 35.57 56.57 -5.33
C PRO A 543 35.59 57.23 -6.71
N LEU A 544 34.44 57.58 -7.28
CA LEU A 544 34.36 58.29 -8.56
C LEU A 544 34.59 59.79 -8.37
N ILE A 545 34.13 60.35 -7.26
CA ILE A 545 34.42 61.73 -6.88
C ILE A 545 35.93 61.87 -6.62
N GLU A 546 36.53 60.93 -5.89
CA GLU A 546 37.94 60.98 -5.49
C GLU A 546 38.93 60.52 -6.59
N GLU A 547 38.74 59.34 -7.21
CA GLU A 547 39.69 58.80 -8.20
C GLU A 547 39.48 59.31 -9.62
N ARG A 548 38.25 59.70 -9.98
CA ARG A 548 37.89 60.19 -11.32
C ARG A 548 37.65 61.69 -11.38
N ASN A 549 37.69 62.40 -10.24
CA ASN A 549 37.35 63.81 -10.13
C ASN A 549 35.96 64.13 -10.70
N TYR A 550 35.00 63.20 -10.54
CA TYR A 550 33.62 63.42 -10.97
C TYR A 550 32.92 64.39 -10.01
N LYS A 551 32.42 65.50 -10.53
CA LYS A 551 31.73 66.54 -9.77
C LYS A 551 30.25 66.66 -10.11
N THR A 552 29.83 66.34 -11.33
CA THR A 552 28.48 66.66 -11.83
C THR A 552 27.64 65.41 -12.11
N PHE A 553 26.60 65.20 -11.29
CA PHE A 553 25.76 64.00 -11.33
C PHE A 553 24.30 64.32 -11.66
N VAL A 554 23.74 63.69 -12.70
CA VAL A 554 22.31 63.72 -13.01
C VAL A 554 21.57 62.69 -12.16
N VAL A 555 20.50 63.11 -11.50
CA VAL A 555 19.48 62.21 -10.93
C VAL A 555 18.20 62.34 -11.74
N SER A 556 17.73 61.23 -12.31
CA SER A 556 16.44 61.13 -13.00
C SER A 556 15.78 59.77 -12.71
N ALA A 557 14.64 59.48 -13.32
CA ALA A 557 13.86 58.27 -13.09
C ALA A 557 13.28 57.69 -14.38
N ALA A 558 13.05 56.38 -14.41
CA ALA A 558 12.41 55.71 -15.53
C ALA A 558 10.92 56.09 -15.69
N THR A 559 10.18 56.28 -14.58
CA THR A 559 8.80 56.81 -14.63
C THR A 559 8.54 57.92 -13.63
N VAL A 560 7.61 58.80 -13.98
CA VAL A 560 7.17 59.93 -13.14
C VAL A 560 6.75 59.42 -11.75
N GLY A 561 7.32 60.04 -10.71
CA GLY A 561 7.04 59.66 -9.33
C GLY A 561 7.68 58.33 -8.88
N ASP A 562 8.78 57.87 -9.49
CA ASP A 562 9.65 56.84 -8.89
C ASP A 562 10.58 57.40 -7.79
N GLY A 563 10.57 58.72 -7.59
CA GLY A 563 11.16 59.40 -6.43
C GLY A 563 12.52 60.06 -6.66
N LYS A 564 12.92 60.31 -7.92
CA LYS A 564 14.16 61.01 -8.28
C LYS A 564 14.48 62.23 -7.39
N THR A 565 13.51 63.12 -7.20
CA THR A 565 13.62 64.35 -6.41
C THR A 565 13.92 64.04 -4.95
N THR A 566 13.26 63.02 -4.37
CA THR A 566 13.53 62.54 -3.01
C THR A 566 14.95 61.98 -2.89
N VAL A 567 15.43 61.22 -3.89
CA VAL A 567 16.81 60.71 -3.90
C VAL A 567 17.80 61.87 -3.98
N ALA A 568 17.61 62.80 -4.92
CA ALA A 568 18.50 63.95 -5.13
C ALA A 568 18.62 64.81 -3.86
N ILE A 569 17.51 65.22 -3.26
CA ILE A 569 17.51 66.06 -2.04
C ILE A 569 18.19 65.35 -0.87
N ASN A 570 17.82 64.10 -0.58
CA ASN A 570 18.32 63.42 0.62
C ASN A 570 19.75 62.89 0.43
N TRP A 571 20.20 62.60 -0.80
CA TRP A 571 21.61 62.32 -1.09
C TRP A 571 22.46 63.59 -1.00
N ALA A 572 21.99 64.74 -1.49
CA ALA A 572 22.68 66.02 -1.35
C ALA A 572 22.82 66.43 0.13
N ASP A 573 21.78 66.26 0.93
CA ASP A 573 21.85 66.46 2.39
C ASP A 573 22.83 65.49 3.07
N THR A 574 22.79 64.20 2.70
CA THR A 574 23.74 63.20 3.21
C THR A 574 25.19 63.57 2.88
N ALA A 575 25.46 64.04 1.66
CA ALA A 575 26.78 64.50 1.22
C ALA A 575 27.26 65.73 2.00
N ALA A 576 26.37 66.70 2.27
CA ALA A 576 26.71 67.88 3.05
C ALA A 576 26.95 67.55 4.54
N VAL A 577 26.18 66.62 5.12
CA VAL A 577 26.43 66.07 6.47
C VAL A 577 27.75 65.28 6.52
N MET A 578 28.18 64.67 5.41
CA MET A 578 29.48 64.02 5.26
C MET A 578 30.63 65.00 4.95
N GLY A 579 30.38 66.31 5.00
CA GLY A 579 31.41 67.36 4.97
C GLY A 579 31.78 67.90 3.59
N GLN A 580 31.10 67.49 2.51
CA GLN A 580 31.29 68.07 1.18
C GLN A 580 30.53 69.39 1.04
N LYS A 581 31.04 70.33 0.23
CA LYS A 581 30.27 71.52 -0.19
C LYS A 581 29.43 71.17 -1.42
N VAL A 582 28.12 71.05 -1.23
CA VAL A 582 27.18 70.45 -2.21
C VAL A 582 26.26 71.50 -2.81
N LEU A 583 26.08 71.45 -4.13
CA LEU A 583 25.04 72.19 -4.85
C LEU A 583 23.98 71.23 -5.42
N LEU A 584 22.73 71.46 -5.06
CA LEU A 584 21.57 70.79 -5.66
C LEU A 584 20.87 71.74 -6.65
N ILE A 585 20.75 71.33 -7.91
CA ILE A 585 20.14 72.10 -8.99
C ILE A 585 18.79 71.48 -9.36
N ASP A 586 17.69 72.25 -9.28
CA ASP A 586 16.39 71.85 -9.83
C ASP A 586 16.34 72.22 -11.32
N ALA A 587 16.64 71.24 -12.18
CA ALA A 587 16.58 71.34 -13.63
C ALA A 587 15.24 70.80 -14.19
N ASN A 588 14.22 70.66 -13.34
CA ASN A 588 12.90 70.15 -13.69
C ASN A 588 11.91 71.31 -13.95
N PHE A 589 12.26 72.18 -14.90
CA PHE A 589 11.50 73.38 -15.28
C PHE A 589 10.00 73.15 -15.57
N ARG A 590 9.62 71.91 -15.96
CA ARG A 590 8.22 71.53 -16.26
C ARG A 590 7.35 71.39 -15.02
N LYS A 591 7.93 70.97 -13.89
CA LYS A 591 7.26 70.81 -12.59
C LYS A 591 8.34 70.78 -11.50
N PRO A 592 8.93 71.92 -11.13
CA PRO A 592 9.94 71.96 -10.09
C PRO A 592 9.36 71.51 -8.76
N GLU A 593 10.20 70.89 -7.93
CA GLU A 593 9.77 70.21 -6.70
C GLU A 593 10.69 70.50 -5.52
N ILE A 594 11.96 70.90 -5.77
CA ILE A 594 12.93 71.17 -4.70
C ILE A 594 12.59 72.46 -3.92
N PRO A 595 12.20 73.59 -4.55
CA PRO A 595 11.84 74.81 -3.81
C PRO A 595 10.61 74.62 -2.92
N GLU A 596 9.62 73.85 -3.36
CA GLU A 596 8.43 73.51 -2.56
C GLU A 596 8.80 72.57 -1.39
N PHE A 597 9.63 71.55 -1.64
CA PHE A 597 10.02 70.58 -0.61
C PHE A 597 10.94 71.17 0.47
N LEU A 598 11.78 72.15 0.13
CA LEU A 598 12.72 72.82 1.05
C LEU A 598 12.21 74.18 1.56
N ASN A 599 11.01 74.62 1.18
CA ASN A 599 10.42 75.91 1.54
C ASN A 599 11.34 77.10 1.18
N LEU A 600 11.77 77.16 -0.08
CA LEU A 600 12.63 78.20 -0.65
C LEU A 600 11.89 78.98 -1.74
N ASP A 601 12.04 80.31 -1.78
CA ASP A 601 11.45 81.13 -2.85
C ASP A 601 12.15 80.88 -4.19
N ASN A 602 11.37 80.81 -5.28
CA ASN A 602 11.84 80.60 -6.66
C ASN A 602 11.81 81.89 -7.49
N ASP A 603 12.20 83.03 -6.89
CA ASP A 603 12.11 84.34 -7.55
C ASP A 603 13.21 84.62 -8.58
N ALA A 604 14.36 83.95 -8.44
CA ALA A 604 15.49 83.93 -9.37
C ALA A 604 16.17 82.55 -9.29
N GLY A 605 16.79 82.10 -10.38
CA GLY A 605 17.48 80.80 -10.42
C GLY A 605 18.21 80.53 -11.72
N LEU A 606 18.37 79.25 -12.10
CA LEU A 606 19.18 78.80 -13.24
C LEU A 606 18.78 79.47 -14.57
N VAL A 607 17.49 79.63 -14.87
CA VAL A 607 17.02 80.32 -16.09
C VAL A 607 17.52 81.76 -16.13
N ASP A 608 17.55 82.45 -14.99
CA ASP A 608 17.92 83.86 -14.88
C ASP A 608 19.45 84.04 -14.91
N LEU A 609 20.18 83.13 -14.27
CA LEU A 609 21.64 83.01 -14.35
C LEU A 609 22.16 82.72 -15.78
N LEU A 610 21.37 82.00 -16.58
CA LEU A 610 21.64 81.77 -18.02
C LEU A 610 21.27 82.97 -18.90
N ARG A 611 20.34 83.84 -18.47
CA ARG A 611 19.96 85.07 -19.19
C ARG A 611 21.01 86.18 -19.01
N GLU A 612 21.51 86.38 -17.78
CA GLU A 612 22.35 87.54 -17.46
C GLU A 612 23.84 87.19 -17.29
N PRO A 613 24.77 87.99 -17.85
CA PRO A 613 26.22 87.78 -17.72
C PRO A 613 26.76 88.30 -16.38
N THR A 614 26.23 87.79 -15.26
CA THR A 614 26.80 88.07 -13.92
C THR A 614 28.23 87.51 -13.77
N GLN A 615 29.06 88.21 -12.99
CA GLN A 615 30.33 87.67 -12.52
C GLN A 615 30.16 86.80 -11.28
N ASP A 616 29.32 87.23 -10.34
CA ASP A 616 28.99 86.52 -9.09
C ASP A 616 27.82 85.55 -9.33
N ILE A 617 28.06 84.27 -9.03
CA ILE A 617 27.05 83.21 -9.08
C ILE A 617 26.48 82.90 -7.69
N THR A 618 27.19 83.27 -6.62
CA THR A 618 26.80 82.97 -5.23
C THR A 618 25.47 83.63 -4.85
N SER A 619 25.13 84.76 -5.46
CA SER A 619 23.84 85.45 -5.32
C SER A 619 22.62 84.69 -5.89
N TYR A 620 22.82 83.65 -6.70
CA TYR A 620 21.75 82.82 -7.28
C TYR A 620 21.54 81.48 -6.56
N VAL A 621 22.43 81.10 -5.63
CA VAL A 621 22.32 79.88 -4.82
C VAL A 621 21.89 80.20 -3.38
N LYS A 622 21.02 79.39 -2.80
CA LYS A 622 20.54 79.55 -1.42
C LYS A 622 21.13 78.45 -0.53
N LYS A 623 21.80 78.80 0.57
CA LYS A 623 22.18 77.83 1.61
C LYS A 623 20.91 77.32 2.29
N VAL A 624 20.75 76.01 2.46
CA VAL A 624 19.52 75.38 2.98
C VAL A 624 19.51 75.32 4.51
N PHE A 625 20.69 75.10 5.11
CA PHE A 625 20.87 74.96 6.54
C PHE A 625 22.14 75.68 6.99
N GLU A 626 22.18 76.16 8.23
CA GLU A 626 23.37 76.82 8.78
C GLU A 626 24.50 75.82 9.08
N ASP A 627 24.14 74.60 9.52
CA ASP A 627 25.04 73.60 10.11
C ASP A 627 25.83 72.74 9.12
N ARG A 628 25.51 72.81 7.82
CA ARG A 628 26.14 72.01 6.76
C ARG A 628 26.18 72.77 5.43
N GLU A 629 27.16 72.46 4.59
CA GLU A 629 27.40 73.18 3.33
C GLU A 629 26.52 72.68 2.16
N LEU A 630 25.19 72.65 2.37
CA LEU A 630 24.19 72.37 1.32
C LEU A 630 23.63 73.67 0.74
N PHE A 631 23.75 73.82 -0.58
CA PHE A 631 23.24 74.94 -1.36
C PHE A 631 22.27 74.44 -2.43
N VAL A 632 21.29 75.28 -2.80
CA VAL A 632 20.29 74.99 -3.83
C VAL A 632 20.28 76.09 -4.89
N LEU A 633 20.30 75.67 -6.17
CA LEU A 633 19.97 76.51 -7.31
C LEU A 633 18.56 76.11 -7.81
N SER A 634 17.57 76.94 -7.49
CA SER A 634 16.20 76.81 -8.00
C SER A 634 16.16 77.03 -9.53
N PRO A 635 15.09 76.64 -10.25
CA PRO A 635 15.04 76.82 -11.70
C PRO A 635 14.90 78.29 -12.12
N GLY A 636 14.35 79.15 -11.27
CA GLY A 636 13.98 80.54 -11.59
C GLY A 636 12.59 80.66 -12.20
N LYS A 637 12.29 81.82 -12.80
CA LYS A 637 10.98 82.10 -13.40
C LYS A 637 10.91 81.62 -14.86
N SER A 638 10.12 80.57 -15.06
CA SER A 638 10.00 79.83 -16.32
C SER A 638 8.97 80.44 -17.30
N GLU A 639 9.38 80.60 -18.55
CA GLU A 639 8.55 80.88 -19.73
C GLU A 639 9.01 79.98 -20.90
N ASP A 640 8.22 79.86 -21.97
CA ASP A 640 8.22 78.71 -22.89
C ASP A 640 9.51 78.42 -23.72
N GLU A 641 10.54 79.27 -23.71
CA GLU A 641 11.76 79.08 -24.53
C GLU A 641 12.93 78.28 -23.88
N ILE A 642 12.69 77.54 -22.77
CA ILE A 642 13.71 76.81 -21.98
C ILE A 642 14.77 76.08 -22.85
N ALA A 643 14.35 75.25 -23.81
CA ALA A 643 15.24 74.39 -24.59
C ALA A 643 16.30 75.14 -25.42
N LYS A 644 16.06 76.43 -25.70
CA LYS A 644 16.95 77.33 -26.44
C LYS A 644 18.02 77.95 -25.53
N LEU A 645 17.72 78.15 -24.25
CA LEU A 645 18.67 78.63 -23.24
C LEU A 645 19.66 77.54 -22.81
N LEU A 646 19.21 76.28 -22.78
CA LEU A 646 20.01 75.12 -22.36
C LEU A 646 20.99 74.58 -23.43
N ASN A 647 20.87 74.98 -24.69
CA ASN A 647 21.74 74.53 -25.79
C ASN A 647 22.66 75.68 -26.26
N ASN A 648 23.35 76.31 -25.31
CA ASN A 648 24.16 77.51 -25.51
C ASN A 648 25.46 77.41 -24.67
N GLU A 649 26.58 77.90 -25.21
CA GLU A 649 27.91 77.96 -24.57
C GLU A 649 27.88 78.65 -23.18
N ARG A 650 26.84 79.47 -22.93
CA ARG A 650 26.56 80.05 -21.63
C ARG A 650 26.38 79.00 -20.52
N LEU A 651 25.72 77.87 -20.79
CA LEU A 651 25.55 76.79 -19.82
C LEU A 651 26.90 76.19 -19.43
N ASP A 652 27.76 75.90 -20.42
CA ASP A 652 29.13 75.43 -20.20
C ASP A 652 29.91 76.40 -19.29
N SER A 653 29.81 77.71 -19.57
CA SER A 653 30.47 78.76 -18.79
C SER A 653 29.95 78.92 -17.34
N VAL A 654 28.73 78.46 -17.07
CA VAL A 654 28.12 78.49 -15.73
C VAL A 654 28.49 77.22 -14.96
N MET A 655 28.36 76.04 -15.58
CA MET A 655 28.74 74.77 -14.97
C MET A 655 30.23 74.75 -14.59
N ALA A 656 31.12 75.17 -15.50
CA ALA A 656 32.56 75.21 -15.26
C ALA A 656 33.00 76.23 -14.18
N LYS A 657 32.12 77.17 -13.79
CA LYS A 657 32.32 78.03 -12.61
C LYS A 657 31.80 77.35 -11.33
N LEU A 658 30.62 76.75 -11.38
CA LEU A 658 30.06 76.00 -10.25
C LEU A 658 31.00 74.85 -9.83
N GLU A 659 31.64 74.16 -10.77
CA GLU A 659 32.65 73.12 -10.52
C GLU A 659 33.93 73.63 -9.82
N GLN A 660 34.17 74.95 -9.79
CA GLN A 660 35.26 75.57 -9.03
C GLN A 660 34.81 75.98 -7.61
N GLU A 661 33.52 76.24 -7.40
CA GLU A 661 32.96 76.67 -6.12
C GLU A 661 32.43 75.51 -5.26
N PHE A 662 32.13 74.34 -5.85
CA PHE A 662 31.50 73.20 -5.18
C PHE A 662 32.28 71.90 -5.36
N ASP A 663 32.20 71.01 -4.38
CA ASP A 663 32.83 69.68 -4.41
C ASP A 663 31.96 68.68 -5.16
N LEU A 664 30.64 68.80 -5.02
CA LEU A 664 29.63 67.92 -5.61
C LEU A 664 28.43 68.74 -6.11
N ILE A 665 27.99 68.48 -7.34
CA ILE A 665 26.85 69.12 -7.98
C ILE A 665 25.86 68.02 -8.43
N ILE A 666 24.63 68.10 -7.93
CA ILE A 666 23.55 67.14 -8.20
C ILE A 666 22.44 67.85 -8.97
N LEU A 667 22.06 67.33 -10.14
CA LEU A 667 21.01 67.88 -11.00
C LEU A 667 19.78 66.98 -10.99
N ASP A 668 18.65 67.46 -10.46
CA ASP A 668 17.36 66.77 -10.56
C ASP A 668 16.68 67.11 -11.89
N ILE A 669 16.51 66.11 -12.76
CA ILE A 669 16.04 66.26 -14.15
C ILE A 669 14.73 65.48 -14.35
N PRO A 670 13.79 65.91 -15.21
CA PRO A 670 12.55 65.18 -15.49
C PRO A 670 12.77 63.70 -15.81
N SER A 671 11.77 62.85 -15.50
CA SER A 671 11.82 61.42 -15.78
C SER A 671 11.99 61.13 -17.28
N MET A 672 12.81 60.13 -17.62
CA MET A 672 13.33 59.90 -18.98
C MET A 672 12.32 59.39 -20.02
N LEU A 673 11.04 59.23 -19.65
CA LEU A 673 9.99 58.78 -20.56
C LEU A 673 9.59 59.91 -21.54
N GLY A 674 10.36 60.07 -22.62
CA GLY A 674 10.23 61.16 -23.61
C GLY A 674 11.46 62.07 -23.68
N LEU A 675 12.67 61.50 -23.67
CA LEU A 675 13.98 62.14 -23.61
C LEU A 675 14.21 63.26 -24.66
N ALA A 676 13.86 64.49 -24.30
CA ALA A 676 14.37 65.73 -24.91
C ALA A 676 15.34 66.49 -23.96
N ASP A 677 14.98 66.59 -22.67
CA ASP A 677 15.63 67.55 -21.75
C ASP A 677 16.97 67.03 -21.20
N ALA A 678 17.07 65.74 -20.84
CA ALA A 678 18.30 65.21 -20.23
C ALA A 678 19.49 65.10 -21.20
N THR A 679 19.21 64.99 -22.51
CA THR A 679 20.21 65.06 -23.59
C THR A 679 20.88 66.43 -23.73
N LEU A 680 20.33 67.47 -23.09
CA LEU A 680 20.95 68.80 -23.04
C LEU A 680 22.00 68.85 -21.93
N PHE A 681 21.64 68.40 -20.73
CA PHE A 681 22.54 68.37 -19.57
C PHE A 681 23.63 67.29 -19.65
N SER A 682 23.41 66.18 -20.37
CA SER A 682 24.37 65.06 -20.46
C SER A 682 25.71 65.39 -21.14
N ARG A 683 25.92 66.63 -21.58
CA ARG A 683 27.22 67.17 -22.05
C ARG A 683 28.08 67.76 -20.92
N ASN A 684 27.44 68.16 -19.82
CA ASN A 684 28.02 68.94 -18.72
C ASN A 684 27.94 68.17 -17.39
N THR A 685 27.86 66.84 -17.47
CA THR A 685 27.66 65.96 -16.31
C THR A 685 28.42 64.66 -16.49
N ASP A 686 29.29 64.33 -15.54
CA ASP A 686 30.16 63.14 -15.56
C ASP A 686 29.39 61.81 -15.53
N ALA A 687 28.23 61.78 -14.85
CA ALA A 687 27.48 60.56 -14.57
C ALA A 687 25.96 60.75 -14.47
N LEU A 688 25.21 59.73 -14.90
CA LEU A 688 23.74 59.65 -14.73
C LEU A 688 23.36 58.51 -13.77
N ILE A 689 22.60 58.85 -12.73
CA ILE A 689 21.99 57.94 -11.76
C ILE A 689 20.50 57.81 -12.07
N LEU A 690 20.03 56.59 -12.34
CA LEU A 690 18.63 56.32 -12.72
C LEU A 690 17.85 55.71 -11.56
N VAL A 691 16.78 56.38 -11.14
CA VAL A 691 15.91 55.93 -10.04
C VAL A 691 14.75 55.08 -10.58
N THR A 692 14.50 53.94 -9.94
CA THR A 692 13.42 53.00 -10.29
C THR A 692 12.69 52.55 -9.03
N SER A 693 11.36 52.36 -9.07
CA SER A 693 10.55 51.97 -7.90
C SER A 693 10.09 50.50 -7.97
N LEU A 694 10.46 49.70 -6.97
CA LEU A 694 9.89 48.37 -6.80
C LEU A 694 8.37 48.46 -6.60
N HIS A 695 7.65 47.45 -7.10
CA HIS A 695 6.18 47.37 -7.11
C HIS A 695 5.45 48.49 -7.89
N LYS A 696 6.16 49.30 -8.69
CA LYS A 696 5.56 50.34 -9.55
C LYS A 696 6.12 50.33 -10.96
N THR A 697 7.44 50.47 -11.10
CA THR A 697 8.08 50.57 -12.42
C THR A 697 7.94 49.24 -13.14
N ARG A 698 7.36 49.27 -14.35
CA ARG A 698 7.20 48.07 -15.18
C ARG A 698 8.54 47.62 -15.74
N GLN A 699 8.70 46.31 -15.89
CA GLN A 699 9.96 45.73 -16.37
C GLN A 699 10.32 46.22 -17.78
N THR A 700 9.33 46.32 -18.67
CA THR A 700 9.53 46.81 -20.04
C THR A 700 9.96 48.28 -20.04
N ILE A 701 9.25 49.17 -19.33
CA ILE A 701 9.53 50.61 -19.35
C ILE A 701 10.93 50.94 -18.82
N LEU A 702 11.44 50.20 -17.81
CA LEU A 702 12.81 50.37 -17.35
C LEU A 702 13.84 49.92 -18.40
N GLN A 703 13.57 48.81 -19.10
CA GLN A 703 14.44 48.32 -20.18
C GLN A 703 14.42 49.28 -21.37
N GLU A 704 13.23 49.69 -21.83
CA GLU A 704 13.02 50.74 -22.85
C GLU A 704 13.81 52.03 -22.53
N THR A 705 13.76 52.49 -21.27
CA THR A 705 14.52 53.68 -20.81
C THR A 705 16.03 53.48 -20.91
N LEU A 706 16.53 52.32 -20.49
CA LEU A 706 17.96 52.04 -20.46
C LEU A 706 18.53 51.80 -21.86
N ASP A 707 17.77 51.10 -22.71
CA ASP A 707 18.11 50.92 -24.12
C ASP A 707 18.11 52.27 -24.85
N GLU A 708 17.21 53.21 -24.54
CA GLU A 708 17.26 54.56 -25.13
C GLU A 708 18.51 55.36 -24.68
N LEU A 709 18.90 55.26 -23.41
CA LEU A 709 20.11 55.92 -22.89
C LEU A 709 21.39 55.32 -23.48
N GLU A 710 21.45 53.99 -23.64
CA GLU A 710 22.57 53.28 -24.29
C GLU A 710 22.67 53.64 -25.79
N ASN A 711 21.54 53.72 -26.50
CA ASN A 711 21.50 54.20 -27.89
C ASN A 711 21.91 55.68 -28.03
N LYS A 712 21.62 56.52 -27.04
CA LYS A 712 22.03 57.93 -26.97
C LYS A 712 23.46 58.13 -26.43
N GLN A 713 24.18 57.03 -26.13
CA GLN A 713 25.55 57.03 -25.58
C GLN A 713 25.70 57.78 -24.24
N ILE A 714 24.63 57.91 -23.46
CA ILE A 714 24.67 58.58 -22.16
C ILE A 714 25.11 57.56 -21.08
N PRO A 715 26.21 57.80 -20.35
CA PRO A 715 26.73 56.85 -19.38
C PRO A 715 25.86 56.79 -18.12
N VAL A 716 25.03 55.74 -18.03
CA VAL A 716 24.31 55.38 -16.80
C VAL A 716 25.28 54.73 -15.83
N LEU A 717 25.66 55.47 -14.79
CA LEU A 717 26.55 54.99 -13.72
C LEU A 717 25.91 53.81 -12.97
N GLY A 718 24.61 53.91 -12.69
CA GLY A 718 23.88 52.84 -12.03
C GLY A 718 22.47 53.22 -11.61
N LEU A 719 21.83 52.27 -10.94
CA LEU A 719 20.46 52.35 -10.46
C LEU A 719 20.38 52.64 -8.97
N VAL A 720 19.49 53.54 -8.57
CA VAL A 720 19.00 53.62 -7.19
C VAL A 720 17.59 53.05 -7.14
N VAL A 721 17.41 52.01 -6.31
CA VAL A 721 16.16 51.25 -6.25
C VAL A 721 15.33 51.76 -5.08
N ASN A 722 14.25 52.47 -5.38
CA ASN A 722 13.35 53.05 -4.39
C ASN A 722 12.20 52.10 -4.02
N ARG A 723 11.58 52.35 -2.86
CA ARG A 723 10.38 51.69 -2.35
C ARG A 723 10.51 50.19 -2.11
N GLN A 724 11.66 49.74 -1.60
CA GLN A 724 11.74 48.38 -1.04
C GLN A 724 10.80 48.26 0.17
N LYS A 725 10.11 47.12 0.32
CA LYS A 725 9.33 46.83 1.52
C LYS A 725 10.18 46.05 2.52
N GLY A 726 10.28 46.55 3.75
CA GLY A 726 11.13 46.00 4.80
C GLY A 726 12.63 46.24 4.56
N ALA A 727 13.42 45.85 5.56
CA ALA A 727 14.85 46.10 5.67
C ALA A 727 15.66 45.78 4.41
N ALA A 728 16.61 46.66 4.06
CA ALA A 728 17.55 46.43 2.97
C ALA A 728 18.39 45.16 3.28
N PRO A 729 18.58 44.24 2.31
CA PRO A 729 19.30 42.99 2.57
C PRO A 729 20.76 43.21 3.00
N VAL A 730 21.36 44.33 2.59
CA VAL A 730 22.70 44.77 3.03
C VAL A 730 22.70 45.09 4.53
N LEU A 731 21.73 45.87 5.02
CA LEU A 731 21.64 46.25 6.45
C LEU A 731 21.30 45.06 7.35
N ARG A 732 20.63 44.02 6.85
CA ARG A 732 20.45 42.75 7.60
C ARG A 732 21.77 42.05 7.93
N ALA A 733 22.80 42.20 7.11
CA ALA A 733 24.13 41.63 7.41
C ALA A 733 24.83 42.43 8.53
N THR A 734 24.74 43.76 8.50
CA THR A 734 25.35 44.64 9.51
C THR A 734 24.64 44.55 10.87
N LEU A 735 23.30 44.62 10.87
CA LEU A 735 22.48 44.62 12.09
C LEU A 735 22.49 43.27 12.83
N SER A 736 22.80 42.17 12.14
CA SER A 736 22.98 40.85 12.78
C SER A 736 24.39 40.63 13.34
N GLN A 737 25.34 41.55 13.10
CA GLN A 737 26.66 41.56 13.73
C GLN A 737 26.71 42.51 14.94
N SER A 738 26.00 43.64 14.90
CA SER A 738 25.92 44.56 16.05
C SER A 738 25.10 44.03 17.23
N SER A 739 24.25 43.02 17.01
CA SER A 739 23.46 42.37 18.08
C SER A 739 24.26 41.38 18.93
N ASN A 740 25.59 41.31 18.79
CA ASN A 740 26.43 40.30 19.43
C ASN A 740 27.70 40.88 20.09
N THR A 741 27.62 42.10 20.62
CA THR A 741 28.66 42.74 21.44
C THR A 741 28.09 43.30 22.74
N ASN A 742 28.37 42.63 23.86
CA ASN A 742 28.12 43.18 25.20
C ASN A 742 29.12 44.30 25.48
N TYR A 743 28.71 45.57 25.28
CA TYR A 743 29.53 46.72 25.65
C TYR A 743 28.67 47.94 26.05
N PHE A 744 28.23 47.96 27.30
CA PHE A 744 27.76 49.18 27.97
C PHE A 744 28.89 49.73 28.85
N PRO A 745 29.44 50.91 28.57
CA PRO A 745 30.16 51.69 29.57
C PRO A 745 29.15 52.40 30.50
N ASP A 746 29.57 52.68 31.73
CA ASP A 746 28.71 53.25 32.77
C ASP A 746 28.22 54.68 32.45
N LEU A 747 26.96 54.96 32.79
CA LEU A 747 26.44 56.31 33.00
C LEU A 747 25.53 56.30 34.25
N GLU A 748 25.97 57.01 35.28
CA GLU A 748 25.22 57.19 36.53
C GLU A 748 24.05 58.18 36.38
N ASN A 749 23.13 58.13 37.34
CA ASN A 749 22.22 59.22 37.74
C ASN A 749 21.41 59.96 36.64
N ASN A 750 20.12 59.64 36.56
CA ASN A 750 19.17 60.53 37.25
C ASN A 750 17.93 59.77 37.76
N SER A 751 17.20 60.33 38.73
CA SER A 751 16.03 59.71 39.35
C SER A 751 14.70 60.08 38.68
N ASP A 752 13.67 59.25 38.89
CA ASP A 752 12.30 59.63 39.33
C ASP A 752 11.20 58.66 38.87
N ILE A 753 11.13 57.46 39.47
CA ILE A 753 9.89 56.63 39.50
C ILE A 753 9.76 55.97 40.89
N PRO A 754 8.65 56.17 41.64
CA PRO A 754 8.40 55.50 42.92
C PRO A 754 7.87 54.04 42.76
N PRO A 755 8.02 53.19 43.79
CA PRO A 755 7.72 51.75 43.74
C PRO A 755 6.20 51.46 43.91
N THR A 756 5.66 50.23 43.82
CA THR A 756 6.22 48.91 44.18
C THR A 756 5.48 47.75 43.50
N ILE A 757 6.20 46.75 42.97
CA ILE A 757 5.77 45.33 42.98
C ILE A 757 7.01 44.45 43.17
N GLU A 758 7.20 43.89 44.37
CA GLU A 758 7.63 42.49 44.58
C GLU A 758 7.81 42.15 46.07
N GLN A 759 7.09 41.11 46.54
CA GLN A 759 7.52 39.98 47.39
C GLN A 759 6.43 39.52 48.37
N SER A 760 6.45 38.21 48.66
CA SER A 760 5.42 37.40 49.38
C SER A 760 4.06 37.35 48.66
N LEU A 761 3.48 36.20 48.31
CA LEU A 761 3.85 34.79 48.59
C LEU A 761 3.92 34.39 50.08
N ALA A 762 2.91 34.77 50.85
CA ALA A 762 2.46 34.09 52.08
C ALA A 762 1.04 34.57 52.44
N SER A 763 0.23 33.71 53.07
CA SER A 763 -1.13 33.93 53.61
C SER A 763 -2.21 34.43 52.62
N LEU A 764 -3.50 34.07 52.73
CA LEU A 764 -4.24 33.33 53.79
C LEU A 764 -4.98 32.09 53.27
N GLU A 765 -5.33 31.25 54.24
CA GLU A 765 -6.18 30.05 54.18
C GLU A 765 -7.49 30.33 54.96
N VAL A 766 -8.34 29.31 55.17
CA VAL A 766 -9.48 29.24 56.14
C VAL A 766 -10.86 29.78 55.70
N GLU A 767 -11.76 28.80 55.46
CA GLU A 767 -13.23 28.70 55.79
C GLU A 767 -14.21 29.80 55.28
N ASP A 768 -15.50 29.54 55.01
CA ASP A 768 -16.47 28.46 55.34
C ASP A 768 -17.23 27.99 54.07
N SER A 769 -18.11 26.97 54.06
CA SER A 769 -18.15 25.59 54.61
C SER A 769 -19.44 24.89 54.10
N GLU A 770 -19.72 23.64 54.53
CA GLU A 770 -20.89 22.79 54.20
C GLU A 770 -21.05 22.29 52.72
N ASN A 771 -21.44 21.04 52.43
CA ASN A 771 -21.49 19.82 53.25
C ASN A 771 -21.42 18.54 52.38
N LEU A 772 -20.79 17.49 52.95
CA LEU A 772 -21.15 16.05 53.02
C LEU A 772 -22.22 15.46 52.06
N GLU A 773 -22.17 14.21 51.58
CA GLU A 773 -21.46 12.96 51.93
C GLU A 773 -20.98 12.24 50.63
N GLY A 774 -20.18 11.16 50.58
CA GLY A 774 -19.45 10.38 51.59
C GLY A 774 -18.97 9.04 50.98
N VAL A 775 -17.66 8.75 51.03
CA VAL A 775 -17.05 7.47 50.57
C VAL A 775 -16.77 6.57 51.80
N PRO A 776 -16.43 5.27 51.64
CA PRO A 776 -15.00 4.93 51.64
C PRO A 776 -14.58 3.71 50.79
N ASP A 777 -13.41 3.81 50.15
CA ASP A 777 -12.50 2.68 49.92
C ASP A 777 -11.60 2.48 51.15
N TYR A 778 -11.27 1.23 51.51
CA TYR A 778 -10.14 0.76 52.35
C TYR A 778 -10.16 -0.79 52.29
N GLU A 779 -9.10 -1.60 52.33
CA GLU A 779 -7.65 -1.49 52.15
C GLU A 779 -7.10 -2.95 52.28
N HIS A 780 -5.79 -3.11 52.51
CA HIS A 780 -5.09 -4.41 52.66
C HIS A 780 -5.67 -5.42 53.67
N GLY A 781 -5.51 -6.72 53.35
CA GLY A 781 -5.61 -7.83 54.30
C GLY A 781 -4.76 -9.03 53.85
N ILE A 782 -4.09 -9.70 54.80
CA ILE A 782 -3.23 -10.88 54.58
C ILE A 782 -3.91 -12.10 55.19
N GLY A 783 -3.88 -13.26 54.53
CA GLY A 783 -4.38 -14.51 55.11
C GLY A 783 -4.01 -15.77 54.31
N GLU A 784 -3.43 -16.75 55.00
CA GLU A 784 -3.23 -18.13 54.51
C GLU A 784 -4.39 -19.05 54.95
N HIS A 785 -4.31 -20.30 54.48
CA HIS A 785 -4.81 -21.56 55.06
C HIS A 785 -6.07 -22.28 54.51
N THR A 786 -5.81 -23.58 54.29
CA THR A 786 -6.66 -24.78 54.43
C THR A 786 -7.74 -25.10 53.39
N ASN A 787 -7.59 -26.29 52.81
CA ASN A 787 -8.65 -27.13 52.24
C ASN A 787 -9.24 -28.02 53.34
N ASP A 788 -10.46 -28.52 53.11
CA ASP A 788 -11.04 -29.83 53.47
C ASP A 788 -12.43 -29.87 52.75
N ASP A 789 -13.01 -30.98 52.26
CA ASP A 789 -12.65 -32.40 52.36
C ASP A 789 -13.28 -33.25 51.21
N GLY A 790 -12.67 -34.41 50.88
CA GLY A 790 -13.22 -35.56 50.10
C GLY A 790 -13.55 -35.36 48.59
N GLU A 791 -13.50 -36.36 47.68
CA GLU A 791 -13.05 -37.77 47.65
C GLU A 791 -12.95 -38.20 46.15
N VAL A 792 -12.15 -39.17 45.67
CA VAL A 792 -11.03 -39.96 46.22
C VAL A 792 -10.11 -40.44 45.05
N LEU A 793 -9.00 -41.14 45.32
CA LEU A 793 -7.98 -41.58 44.35
C LEU A 793 -8.25 -42.95 43.69
N GLN A 794 -7.81 -43.15 42.42
CA GLN A 794 -6.89 -44.27 42.06
C GLN A 794 -6.24 -44.20 40.64
N GLN A 795 -4.89 -44.14 40.67
CA GLN A 795 -3.88 -44.83 39.82
C GLN A 795 -3.69 -44.56 38.29
N LEU A 796 -2.44 -44.20 37.97
CA LEU A 796 -1.72 -44.30 36.67
C LEU A 796 -1.03 -45.69 36.55
N PRO A 797 -0.62 -46.16 35.34
CA PRO A 797 0.64 -45.77 34.65
C PRO A 797 0.38 -45.15 33.25
N VAL A 798 1.24 -44.36 32.56
CA VAL A 798 2.72 -44.25 32.41
C VAL A 798 3.33 -45.19 31.34
N ALA A 799 4.25 -44.63 30.52
CA ALA A 799 5.00 -45.23 29.39
C ALA A 799 4.22 -45.40 28.06
N GLU A 800 4.81 -45.32 26.85
CA GLU A 800 6.19 -44.98 26.43
C GLU A 800 6.25 -44.44 24.97
N ASN A 801 7.46 -44.10 24.47
CA ASN A 801 7.70 -43.63 23.08
C ASN A 801 7.93 -44.81 22.10
N ASN A 802 7.64 -44.64 20.80
CA ASN A 802 8.66 -44.53 19.73
C ASN A 802 8.09 -44.44 18.29
N GLU A 803 8.91 -43.86 17.40
CA GLU A 803 9.23 -44.20 15.98
C GLU A 803 8.08 -44.64 15.01
N LYS A 804 7.97 -44.11 13.78
CA LYS A 804 8.85 -44.36 12.60
C LYS A 804 9.06 -45.87 12.34
N GLU A 805 8.90 -46.42 11.13
CA GLU A 805 9.26 -45.88 9.82
C GLU A 805 8.52 -46.59 8.65
N GLU A 806 8.82 -46.17 7.42
CA GLU A 806 8.63 -46.79 6.07
C GLU A 806 7.41 -47.67 5.72
N SER A 807 6.84 -47.38 4.54
CA SER A 807 6.08 -48.35 3.72
C SER A 807 6.48 -48.24 2.25
N ILE A 808 7.21 -49.26 1.73
CA ILE A 808 7.46 -49.46 0.29
C ILE A 808 7.13 -50.91 -0.07
N ILE A 809 5.94 -51.14 -0.65
CA ILE A 809 5.62 -52.16 -1.66
C ILE A 809 4.57 -51.55 -2.59
#